data_AF-A0A3N5Y9N0-F1
#
_entry.id   AF-A0A3N5Y9N0-F1
#
_cell.length_a   1.000
_cell.length_b   1.000
_cell.length_c   1.000
_cell.angle_alpha   90.00
_cell.angle_beta   90.00
_cell.angle_gamma   90.00
#
_symmetry.space_group_name_H-M   'P 1'
#
loop_
_entity.id
_entity.type
_entity.pdbx_description
1 polymer ?
#
loop_
_entity_poly.entity_id
_entity_poly.type
_entity_poly.pdbx_seq_one_letter_code
_entity_poly.pdbx_strand_id
1 'polypeptide(L)'
;MDEGKIGGEARGSQPGAKVAVALALVLFSWYYIQVARRTDVSFDGAIFLQPIVSLERFGVLTHTYDVDSPAEFHPPLTNLGQGMFSQFILSWPFIHFFGIHHFPLQASNLLFLALGAVLIGVLIRRLTGSWWLSLVGVLLFYMMPQMKVLSLGGLGEVPGAFYLLLAALLLHRSLSGARSYGWLGFVLFLAFHTKNHLIVTYPVMLAVLVYLAWRQRSVRLRDLVWLSVGFWAPLVLLLTFFIFRYGWGSFVSEMSDYWQLFASTQWGTGAGRQPHTSDLTVEAVRELARNYGGWFLVYVPILVTYLLALLALLLPPVCASQRRQECRGIQRRLPVLDVEQAVILFLLALCLFYVAYWFHFSTFTHWYRRVLPFLILQIPLLVISLHLLWTRSSAPRKARRVARVAGIAALVLLAVAHVRYFVLVFSLPSPGELDLRDRMSATEVVRRLPADAVIFGIGWWQAPRIALFSGRRFLDFLKKGDSYPEGYLVLDPEARAIAAETIKNVLASVDASVVLENPSYQVLKWTRRKIDLARFPEDEQLRLIRIGPDQAFTDGAGFYSLPDGAVAMWAMAKNATSETVLVWEGQVLNSTVQPDRTVVTAVVPRYLFSKPGSFSIVLFDPVGKRRSQAAAIRISRR
;
A
#
# COMPACT_ATOMS: atom_id res chain seq x y z
N MET A 1 -19.66 -28.09 -52.64
CA MET A 1 -19.70 -26.72 -52.08
C MET A 1 -21.06 -26.57 -51.45
N ASP A 2 -21.14 -26.72 -50.13
CA ASP A 2 -22.31 -26.34 -49.33
C ASP A 2 -21.80 -26.21 -47.89
N GLU A 3 -21.20 -25.05 -47.60
CA GLU A 3 -20.90 -24.64 -46.23
C GLU A 3 -22.23 -24.25 -45.58
N GLY A 4 -22.94 -25.29 -45.13
CA GLY A 4 -24.16 -25.14 -44.35
C GLY A 4 -23.92 -24.20 -43.17
N LYS A 5 -24.59 -23.05 -43.19
CA LYS A 5 -24.75 -22.15 -42.05
C LYS A 5 -25.37 -22.92 -40.90
N ILE A 6 -24.55 -23.56 -40.07
CA ILE A 6 -24.93 -23.98 -38.71
C ILE A 6 -24.93 -22.72 -37.84
N GLY A 7 -25.81 -21.77 -38.20
CA GLY A 7 -26.24 -20.68 -37.34
C GLY A 7 -27.30 -21.23 -36.40
N GLY A 8 -26.91 -22.17 -35.53
CA GLY A 8 -27.74 -22.58 -34.41
C GLY A 8 -27.82 -21.40 -33.45
N GLU A 9 -28.73 -20.48 -33.70
CA GLU A 9 -29.14 -19.46 -32.73
C GLU A 9 -29.40 -20.19 -31.42
N ALA A 10 -28.54 -19.92 -30.44
CA ALA A 10 -28.65 -20.49 -29.11
C ALA A 10 -30.04 -20.15 -28.57
N ARG A 11 -30.93 -21.15 -28.64
CA ARG A 11 -32.33 -21.10 -28.20
C ARG A 11 -32.46 -20.23 -26.96
N GLY A 12 -33.36 -19.25 -27.07
CA GLY A 12 -33.58 -18.17 -26.14
C GLY A 12 -33.32 -18.58 -24.70
N SER A 13 -32.23 -18.05 -24.14
CA SER A 13 -32.00 -18.12 -22.70
C SER A 13 -33.27 -17.64 -21.99
N GLN A 14 -33.85 -18.49 -21.13
CA GLN A 14 -35.14 -18.23 -20.50
C GLN A 14 -35.14 -16.84 -19.85
N PRO A 15 -36.13 -15.97 -20.16
CA PRO A 15 -36.17 -14.60 -19.67
C PRO A 15 -36.09 -14.52 -18.14
N GLY A 16 -36.61 -15.53 -17.42
CA GLY A 16 -36.52 -15.61 -15.96
C GLY A 16 -35.10 -15.57 -15.40
N ALA A 17 -34.12 -16.23 -16.03
CA ALA A 17 -32.74 -16.22 -15.56
C ALA A 17 -32.08 -14.83 -15.73
N LYS A 18 -32.44 -14.09 -16.79
CA LYS A 18 -31.95 -12.71 -17.00
C LYS A 18 -32.47 -11.78 -15.92
N VAL A 19 -33.77 -11.87 -15.62
CA VAL A 19 -34.45 -11.04 -14.62
C VAL A 19 -33.90 -11.33 -13.23
N ALA A 20 -33.79 -12.61 -12.82
CA ALA A 20 -33.30 -12.98 -11.50
C ALA A 20 -31.89 -12.42 -11.22
N VAL A 21 -31.01 -12.46 -12.22
CA VAL A 21 -29.65 -11.98 -12.02
C VAL A 21 -29.54 -10.45 -12.12
N ALA A 22 -30.33 -9.80 -12.98
CA ALA A 22 -30.43 -8.34 -12.98
C ALA A 22 -30.93 -7.82 -11.63
N LEU A 23 -31.94 -8.49 -11.05
CA LEU A 23 -32.43 -8.21 -9.70
C LEU A 23 -31.32 -8.42 -8.66
N ALA A 24 -30.57 -9.51 -8.74
CA ALA A 24 -29.44 -9.75 -7.83
C ALA A 24 -28.41 -8.61 -7.91
N LEU A 25 -28.05 -8.14 -9.11
CA LEU A 25 -27.14 -7.00 -9.26
C LEU A 25 -27.68 -5.72 -8.62
N VAL A 26 -28.96 -5.41 -8.83
CA VAL A 26 -29.61 -4.26 -8.18
C VAL A 26 -29.57 -4.39 -6.67
N LEU A 27 -29.89 -5.57 -6.13
CA LEU A 27 -29.86 -5.85 -4.70
C LEU A 27 -28.45 -5.75 -4.11
N PHE A 28 -27.42 -6.27 -4.81
CA PHE A 28 -26.03 -6.14 -4.38
C PHE A 28 -25.53 -4.69 -4.44
N SER A 29 -25.83 -3.96 -5.52
CA SER A 29 -25.47 -2.54 -5.61
C SER A 29 -26.16 -1.72 -4.52
N TRP A 30 -27.45 -1.97 -4.26
CA TRP A 30 -28.18 -1.36 -3.15
C TRP A 30 -27.56 -1.70 -1.79
N TYR A 31 -27.22 -2.98 -1.58
CA TYR A 31 -26.53 -3.42 -0.37
C TYR A 31 -25.22 -2.66 -0.15
N TYR A 32 -24.35 -2.55 -1.16
CA TYR A 32 -23.09 -1.81 -1.02
C TYR A 32 -23.30 -0.31 -0.78
N ILE A 33 -24.35 0.30 -1.35
CA ILE A 33 -24.73 1.68 -1.02
C ILE A 33 -25.11 1.81 0.47
N GLN A 34 -25.88 0.84 1.01
CA GLN A 34 -26.22 0.84 2.43
C GLN A 34 -25.00 0.62 3.32
N VAL A 35 -24.09 -0.28 2.93
CA VAL A 35 -22.83 -0.51 3.65
C VAL A 35 -21.96 0.75 3.61
N ALA A 36 -21.84 1.43 2.47
CA ALA A 36 -21.08 2.66 2.32
C ALA A 36 -21.61 3.83 3.17
N ARG A 37 -22.90 3.85 3.47
CA ARG A 37 -23.49 4.84 4.39
C ARG A 37 -23.13 4.61 5.86
N ARG A 38 -22.68 3.41 6.20
CA ARG A 38 -22.47 2.96 7.60
C ARG A 38 -21.04 2.54 7.91
N THR A 39 -20.20 2.40 6.89
CA THR A 39 -18.83 1.91 7.03
C THR A 39 -17.88 3.07 6.94
N ASP A 40 -17.15 3.30 8.02
CA ASP A 40 -16.14 4.35 8.05
C ASP A 40 -15.02 4.14 7.03
N VAL A 41 -14.34 5.21 6.65
CA VAL A 41 -13.08 5.09 5.90
C VAL A 41 -12.05 4.41 6.81
N SER A 42 -11.22 3.53 6.25
CA SER A 42 -10.14 2.92 7.03
C SER A 42 -9.06 3.95 7.37
N PHE A 43 -8.22 3.66 8.35
CA PHE A 43 -7.06 4.48 8.70
C PHE A 43 -6.22 4.87 7.46
N ASP A 44 -5.80 3.89 6.67
CA ASP A 44 -5.04 4.12 5.44
C ASP A 44 -5.86 4.86 4.37
N GLY A 45 -7.16 4.58 4.28
CA GLY A 45 -8.04 5.30 3.36
C GLY A 45 -8.13 6.78 3.69
N ALA A 46 -8.19 7.14 4.96
CA ALA A 46 -8.17 8.53 5.39
C ALA A 46 -6.83 9.19 5.03
N ILE A 47 -5.70 8.48 5.15
CA ILE A 47 -4.39 8.97 4.69
C ILE A 47 -4.37 9.20 3.17
N PHE A 48 -4.96 8.31 2.38
CA PHE A 48 -5.02 8.46 0.91
C PHE A 48 -5.96 9.56 0.45
N LEU A 49 -7.04 9.82 1.20
CA LEU A 49 -7.99 10.90 0.91
C LEU A 49 -7.48 12.27 1.37
N GLN A 50 -6.51 12.30 2.29
CA GLN A 50 -6.06 13.54 2.92
C GLN A 50 -5.52 14.56 1.92
N PRO A 51 -4.69 14.24 0.92
CA PRO A 51 -4.22 15.26 -0.02
C PRO A 51 -5.31 15.90 -0.85
N ILE A 52 -6.40 15.18 -1.13
CA ILE A 52 -7.57 15.73 -1.81
C ILE A 52 -8.26 16.76 -0.91
N VAL A 53 -8.43 16.41 0.37
CA VAL A 53 -9.00 17.29 1.39
C VAL A 53 -8.10 18.50 1.66
N SER A 54 -6.79 18.30 1.72
CA SER A 54 -5.82 19.38 1.91
C SER A 54 -5.82 20.34 0.73
N LEU A 55 -5.90 19.81 -0.50
CA LEU A 55 -6.01 20.65 -1.69
C LEU A 55 -7.29 21.48 -1.65
N GLU A 56 -8.41 20.86 -1.31
CA GLU A 56 -9.71 21.53 -1.26
C GLU A 56 -9.79 22.59 -0.16
N ARG A 57 -9.26 22.29 1.05
CA ARG A 57 -9.34 23.21 2.20
C ARG A 57 -8.27 24.29 2.20
N PHE A 58 -7.06 23.94 1.77
CA PHE A 58 -5.87 24.75 2.01
C PHE A 58 -5.15 25.15 0.73
N GLY A 59 -5.56 24.65 -0.44
CA GLY A 59 -4.85 24.89 -1.70
C GLY A 59 -3.49 24.20 -1.78
N VAL A 60 -3.21 23.25 -0.87
CA VAL A 60 -1.92 22.55 -0.79
C VAL A 60 -2.14 21.04 -0.88
N LEU A 61 -1.45 20.40 -1.81
CA LEU A 61 -1.44 18.94 -1.93
C LEU A 61 -0.48 18.34 -0.89
N THR A 62 -0.99 18.00 0.30
CA THR A 62 -0.19 17.44 1.40
C THR A 62 -0.91 16.31 2.14
N HIS A 63 -0.15 15.30 2.56
CA HIS A 63 -0.61 14.19 3.39
C HIS A 63 -0.56 14.47 4.89
N THR A 64 0.29 15.41 5.29
CA THR A 64 0.28 15.84 6.67
C THR A 64 -0.94 16.70 6.91
N TYR A 65 -1.48 16.56 8.11
CA TYR A 65 -2.49 17.47 8.60
C TYR A 65 -1.87 18.78 9.13
N ASP A 66 -0.54 18.92 9.03
CA ASP A 66 0.24 20.11 9.35
C ASP A 66 0.59 20.92 8.09
N VAL A 67 -0.29 21.86 7.73
CA VAL A 67 -0.25 22.57 6.45
C VAL A 67 0.90 23.58 6.34
N ASP A 68 1.32 24.22 7.43
CA ASP A 68 2.41 25.22 7.39
C ASP A 68 3.79 24.57 7.30
N SER A 69 3.84 23.25 7.46
CA SER A 69 5.05 22.48 7.26
C SER A 69 4.87 21.46 6.14
N PRO A 70 4.61 21.92 4.90
CA PRO A 70 4.43 21.03 3.77
C PRO A 70 5.74 20.28 3.44
N ALA A 71 6.88 20.77 3.94
CA ALA A 71 8.16 20.10 3.89
C ALA A 71 8.24 18.93 4.89
N GLU A 72 7.76 19.04 6.13
CA GLU A 72 8.09 18.04 7.18
C GLU A 72 7.39 16.68 7.04
N PHE A 73 6.57 16.49 6.02
CA PHE A 73 6.08 15.18 5.57
C PHE A 73 6.58 14.87 4.16
N HIS A 74 7.89 15.02 3.97
CA HIS A 74 8.63 14.53 2.81
C HIS A 74 8.45 13.01 2.67
N PRO A 75 8.33 12.48 1.44
CA PRO A 75 8.41 13.12 0.14
C PRO A 75 7.11 13.09 -0.68
N PRO A 76 7.03 13.92 -1.73
CA PRO A 76 6.10 13.74 -2.83
C PRO A 76 6.19 12.33 -3.44
N LEU A 77 7.35 11.65 -3.37
CA LEU A 77 7.63 10.41 -4.10
C LEU A 77 7.35 9.09 -3.37
N THR A 78 7.39 9.02 -2.03
CA THR A 78 6.79 7.86 -1.32
C THR A 78 5.30 7.74 -1.69
N ASN A 79 4.70 8.91 -1.92
CA ASN A 79 3.28 9.16 -1.88
C ASN A 79 2.63 9.22 -3.26
N LEU A 80 3.38 9.66 -4.28
CA LEU A 80 3.07 9.40 -5.70
C LEU A 80 3.02 7.91 -5.99
N GLY A 81 3.78 7.12 -5.25
CA GLY A 81 3.68 5.68 -5.37
C GLY A 81 2.51 5.03 -4.62
N GLN A 82 1.89 5.76 -3.70
CA GLN A 82 0.86 5.26 -2.79
C GLN A 82 -0.58 5.55 -3.25
N GLY A 83 -0.82 5.61 -4.55
CA GLY A 83 -2.15 5.28 -5.00
C GLY A 83 -3.09 6.41 -5.33
N MET A 84 -2.58 7.62 -5.27
CA MET A 84 -3.45 8.76 -5.10
C MET A 84 -3.95 9.35 -6.39
N PHE A 85 -3.15 9.50 -7.45
CA PHE A 85 -3.63 10.27 -8.60
C PHE A 85 -4.90 9.69 -9.22
N SER A 86 -5.02 8.36 -9.26
CA SER A 86 -6.21 7.71 -9.78
C SER A 86 -7.43 7.86 -8.86
N GLN A 87 -7.24 7.66 -7.54
CA GLN A 87 -8.29 7.92 -6.55
C GLN A 87 -8.65 9.41 -6.51
N PHE A 88 -7.68 10.30 -6.69
CA PHE A 88 -7.81 11.75 -6.75
C PHE A 88 -8.70 12.15 -7.91
N ILE A 89 -8.42 11.67 -9.14
CA ILE A 89 -9.21 12.00 -10.33
C ILE A 89 -10.69 11.71 -10.11
N LEU A 90 -11.01 10.60 -9.43
CA LEU A 90 -12.40 10.20 -9.24
C LEU A 90 -13.02 10.71 -7.94
N SER A 91 -12.25 10.94 -6.87
CA SER A 91 -12.78 11.39 -5.58
C SER A 91 -12.84 12.91 -5.47
N TRP A 92 -11.93 13.64 -6.12
CA TRP A 92 -11.91 15.11 -6.08
C TRP A 92 -13.23 15.74 -6.55
N PRO A 93 -13.85 15.33 -7.68
CA PRO A 93 -15.13 15.89 -8.08
C PRO A 93 -16.23 15.68 -7.02
N PHE A 94 -16.29 14.52 -6.37
CA PHE A 94 -17.29 14.28 -5.33
C PHE A 94 -17.05 15.17 -4.10
N ILE A 95 -15.80 15.32 -3.68
CA ILE A 95 -15.44 16.16 -2.54
C ILE A 95 -15.68 17.64 -2.86
N HIS A 96 -15.32 18.09 -4.06
CA HIS A 96 -15.47 19.47 -4.49
C HIS A 96 -16.94 19.89 -4.58
N PHE A 97 -17.79 19.07 -5.21
CA PHE A 97 -19.20 19.42 -5.41
C PHE A 97 -20.11 19.11 -4.22
N PHE A 98 -19.79 18.11 -3.41
CA PHE A 98 -20.65 17.69 -2.29
C PHE A 98 -20.03 17.92 -0.91
N GLY A 99 -18.84 18.50 -0.84
CA GLY A 99 -18.12 18.77 0.40
C GLY A 99 -17.48 17.52 1.02
N ILE A 100 -16.74 17.76 2.10
CA ILE A 100 -15.98 16.73 2.82
C ILE A 100 -16.90 16.07 3.85
N HIS A 101 -17.80 15.23 3.36
CA HIS A 101 -18.70 14.42 4.17
C HIS A 101 -18.41 12.93 4.00
N HIS A 102 -18.95 12.11 4.91
CA HIS A 102 -18.74 10.68 4.90
C HIS A 102 -19.13 10.01 3.56
N PHE A 103 -20.33 10.30 3.06
CA PHE A 103 -20.83 9.65 1.84
C PHE A 103 -20.12 10.08 0.54
N PRO A 104 -19.84 11.37 0.27
CA PRO A 104 -19.03 11.78 -0.88
C PRO A 104 -17.67 11.09 -0.98
N LEU A 105 -16.98 10.88 0.15
CA LEU A 105 -15.71 10.15 0.17
C LEU A 105 -15.86 8.66 -0.20
N GLN A 106 -17.04 8.08 0.04
CA GLN A 106 -17.36 6.71 -0.35
C GLN A 106 -17.92 6.60 -1.77
N ALA A 107 -18.36 7.70 -2.37
CA ALA A 107 -18.97 7.68 -3.71
C ALA A 107 -17.97 7.23 -4.78
N SER A 108 -16.71 7.64 -4.69
CA SER A 108 -15.66 7.18 -5.60
C SER A 108 -15.38 5.68 -5.45
N ASN A 109 -15.33 5.18 -4.21
CA ASN A 109 -15.18 3.75 -3.92
C ASN A 109 -16.34 2.92 -4.52
N LEU A 110 -17.58 3.39 -4.33
CA LEU A 110 -18.77 2.77 -4.94
C LEU A 110 -18.70 2.81 -6.47
N LEU A 111 -18.22 3.90 -7.05
CA LEU A 111 -18.03 4.02 -8.48
C LEU A 111 -16.99 3.02 -9.00
N PHE A 112 -15.84 2.89 -8.35
CA PHE A 112 -14.83 1.88 -8.71
C PHE A 112 -15.37 0.46 -8.59
N LEU A 113 -16.17 0.18 -7.55
CA LEU A 113 -16.82 -1.11 -7.38
C LEU A 113 -17.79 -1.40 -8.54
N ALA A 114 -18.67 -0.46 -8.87
CA ALA A 114 -19.65 -0.60 -9.95
C ALA A 114 -18.95 -0.75 -11.31
N LEU A 115 -17.96 0.09 -11.60
CA LEU A 115 -17.19 0.02 -12.85
C LEU A 115 -16.37 -1.27 -12.94
N GLY A 116 -15.73 -1.70 -11.84
CA GLY A 116 -15.02 -2.98 -11.77
C GLY A 116 -15.93 -4.17 -12.09
N ALA A 117 -17.13 -4.20 -11.52
CA ALA A 117 -18.17 -5.17 -11.85
C ALA A 117 -18.51 -5.16 -13.35
N VAL A 118 -18.73 -3.98 -13.94
CA VAL A 118 -18.99 -3.84 -15.38
C VAL A 118 -17.82 -4.38 -16.20
N LEU A 119 -16.56 -4.05 -15.85
CA LEU A 119 -15.40 -4.53 -16.60
C LEU A 119 -15.23 -6.06 -16.52
N ILE A 120 -15.44 -6.66 -15.35
CA ILE A 120 -15.45 -8.13 -15.19
C ILE A 120 -16.52 -8.74 -16.11
N GLY A 121 -17.74 -8.19 -16.07
CA GLY A 121 -18.82 -8.65 -16.91
C GLY A 121 -18.51 -8.56 -18.40
N VAL A 122 -18.02 -7.41 -18.87
CA VAL A 122 -17.64 -7.18 -20.27
C VAL A 122 -16.51 -8.11 -20.70
N LEU A 123 -15.48 -8.27 -19.87
CA LEU A 123 -14.33 -9.10 -20.15
C LEU A 123 -14.72 -10.58 -20.31
N ILE A 124 -15.48 -11.13 -19.36
CA ILE A 124 -15.98 -12.51 -19.45
C ILE A 124 -16.87 -12.68 -20.68
N ARG A 125 -17.79 -11.73 -20.94
CA ARG A 125 -18.69 -11.81 -22.11
C ARG A 125 -17.91 -11.82 -23.41
N ARG A 126 -16.87 -10.99 -23.55
CA ARG A 126 -16.03 -10.97 -24.75
C ARG A 126 -15.27 -12.29 -24.93
N LEU A 127 -14.69 -12.82 -23.85
CA LEU A 127 -13.85 -14.01 -23.90
C LEU A 127 -14.62 -15.34 -23.99
N THR A 128 -15.92 -15.34 -23.67
CA THR A 128 -16.75 -16.57 -23.65
C THR A 128 -18.00 -16.52 -24.53
N GLY A 129 -18.37 -15.34 -25.04
CA GLY A 129 -19.65 -15.09 -25.72
C GLY A 129 -20.88 -15.20 -24.82
N SER A 130 -20.71 -15.53 -23.54
CA SER A 130 -21.82 -15.89 -22.65
C SER A 130 -22.17 -14.76 -21.67
N TRP A 131 -23.41 -14.28 -21.77
CA TRP A 131 -23.95 -13.28 -20.85
C TRP A 131 -24.19 -13.85 -19.44
N TRP A 132 -24.54 -15.14 -19.31
CA TRP A 132 -24.82 -15.73 -17.99
C TRP A 132 -23.53 -15.90 -17.18
N LEU A 133 -22.44 -16.31 -17.84
CA LEU A 133 -21.11 -16.43 -17.22
C LEU A 133 -20.61 -15.06 -16.76
N SER A 134 -20.84 -14.04 -17.58
CA SER A 134 -20.53 -12.65 -17.26
C SER A 134 -21.17 -12.25 -15.94
N LEU A 135 -22.46 -12.52 -15.75
CA LEU A 135 -23.14 -12.18 -14.52
C LEU A 135 -22.70 -13.02 -13.31
N VAL A 136 -22.42 -14.32 -13.50
CA VAL A 136 -21.82 -15.15 -12.45
C VAL A 136 -20.50 -14.53 -11.97
N GLY A 137 -19.65 -14.07 -12.89
CA GLY A 137 -18.42 -13.36 -12.52
C GLY A 137 -18.68 -12.08 -11.72
N VAL A 138 -19.69 -11.29 -12.10
CA VAL A 138 -20.05 -10.08 -11.34
C VAL A 138 -20.58 -10.42 -9.93
N LEU A 139 -21.40 -11.47 -9.79
CA LEU A 139 -21.87 -11.92 -8.49
C LEU A 139 -20.70 -12.39 -7.61
N LEU A 140 -19.79 -13.20 -8.15
CA LEU A 140 -18.58 -13.62 -7.43
C LEU A 140 -17.73 -12.44 -6.96
N PHE A 141 -17.65 -11.37 -7.76
CA PHE A 141 -16.96 -10.14 -7.39
C PHE A 141 -17.60 -9.43 -6.20
N TYR A 142 -18.92 -9.26 -6.19
CA TYR A 142 -19.62 -8.66 -5.05
C TYR A 142 -19.60 -9.54 -3.79
N MET A 143 -19.56 -10.86 -3.97
CA MET A 143 -19.52 -11.85 -2.88
C MET A 143 -18.10 -12.12 -2.36
N MET A 144 -17.08 -11.49 -2.95
CA MET A 144 -15.69 -11.75 -2.57
C MET A 144 -15.44 -11.40 -1.09
N PRO A 145 -14.65 -12.21 -0.37
CA PRO A 145 -14.29 -11.92 0.99
C PRO A 145 -13.65 -10.55 1.19
N GLN A 146 -14.02 -9.90 2.27
CA GLN A 146 -13.57 -8.60 2.72
C GLN A 146 -13.82 -7.48 1.72
N MET A 147 -14.59 -7.74 0.65
CA MET A 147 -14.82 -6.75 -0.38
C MET A 147 -15.52 -5.52 0.19
N LYS A 148 -16.41 -5.66 1.17
CA LYS A 148 -16.99 -4.51 1.90
C LYS A 148 -15.93 -3.61 2.55
N VAL A 149 -15.01 -4.18 3.33
CA VAL A 149 -13.98 -3.44 4.06
C VAL A 149 -12.96 -2.85 3.10
N LEU A 150 -12.56 -3.63 2.09
CA LEU A 150 -11.46 -3.26 1.21
C LEU A 150 -11.89 -2.32 0.08
N SER A 151 -13.12 -2.45 -0.42
CA SER A 151 -13.65 -1.51 -1.44
C SER A 151 -14.07 -0.19 -0.83
N LEU A 152 -14.70 -0.19 0.35
CA LEU A 152 -15.23 1.01 1.00
C LEU A 152 -14.26 1.58 2.05
N GLY A 153 -13.09 0.97 2.23
CA GLY A 153 -12.09 1.46 3.16
C GLY A 153 -11.32 2.69 2.65
N GLY A 154 -11.60 3.22 1.46
CA GLY A 154 -10.77 4.26 0.82
C GLY A 154 -9.44 3.71 0.28
N LEU A 155 -9.34 2.39 0.11
CA LEU A 155 -8.10 1.70 -0.23
C LEU A 155 -7.90 1.60 -1.75
N GLY A 156 -6.65 1.77 -2.22
CA GLY A 156 -6.34 1.72 -3.66
C GLY A 156 -6.35 0.32 -4.30
N GLU A 157 -6.62 -0.74 -3.56
CA GLU A 157 -6.60 -2.13 -4.03
C GLU A 157 -7.66 -2.37 -5.12
N VAL A 158 -8.91 -1.97 -4.86
CA VAL A 158 -10.02 -2.12 -5.82
C VAL A 158 -9.86 -1.19 -7.03
N PRO A 159 -9.53 0.11 -6.85
CA PRO A 159 -9.13 0.98 -7.95
C PRO A 159 -7.98 0.41 -8.81
N GLY A 160 -6.95 -0.16 -8.17
CA GLY A 160 -5.82 -0.77 -8.88
C GLY A 160 -6.25 -1.96 -9.73
N ALA A 161 -7.10 -2.84 -9.16
CA ALA A 161 -7.68 -3.96 -9.89
C ALA A 161 -8.55 -3.52 -11.07
N PHE A 162 -9.32 -2.43 -10.91
CA PHE A 162 -10.12 -1.84 -11.97
C PHE A 162 -9.26 -1.45 -13.18
N TYR A 163 -8.13 -0.76 -12.97
CA TYR A 163 -7.23 -0.41 -14.08
C TYR A 163 -6.61 -1.64 -14.73
N LEU A 164 -6.32 -2.71 -13.98
CA LEU A 164 -5.80 -3.95 -14.56
C LEU A 164 -6.84 -4.70 -15.40
N LEU A 165 -8.11 -4.69 -14.99
CA LEU A 165 -9.22 -5.20 -15.79
C LEU A 165 -9.41 -4.37 -17.07
N LEU A 166 -9.29 -3.05 -16.96
CA LEU A 166 -9.34 -2.14 -18.12
C LEU A 166 -8.17 -2.38 -19.07
N ALA A 167 -6.96 -2.62 -18.54
CA ALA A 167 -5.79 -3.00 -19.32
C ALA A 167 -6.02 -4.32 -20.07
N ALA A 168 -6.63 -5.33 -19.45
CA ALA A 168 -6.96 -6.59 -20.13
C ALA A 168 -7.96 -6.39 -21.28
N LEU A 169 -8.95 -5.51 -21.11
CA LEU A 169 -9.91 -5.16 -22.17
C LEU A 169 -9.28 -4.34 -23.31
N LEU A 170 -8.37 -3.42 -23.00
CA LEU A 170 -7.61 -2.66 -23.99
C LEU A 170 -6.60 -3.54 -24.73
N LEU A 171 -5.99 -4.52 -24.06
CA LEU A 171 -5.17 -5.54 -24.70
C LEU A 171 -5.99 -6.35 -25.71
N HIS A 172 -7.17 -6.85 -25.31
CA HIS A 172 -8.09 -7.52 -26.23
C HIS A 172 -8.39 -6.63 -27.44
N ARG A 173 -8.82 -5.39 -27.22
CA ARG A 173 -9.18 -4.46 -28.30
C ARG A 173 -7.97 -4.21 -29.22
N SER A 174 -6.77 -4.13 -28.64
CA SER A 174 -5.55 -3.83 -29.38
C SER A 174 -5.16 -4.98 -30.32
N LEU A 175 -5.23 -6.21 -29.81
CA LEU A 175 -4.96 -7.42 -30.59
C LEU A 175 -6.04 -7.71 -31.64
N SER A 176 -7.29 -7.25 -31.43
CA SER A 176 -8.36 -7.29 -32.44
C SER A 176 -8.21 -6.24 -33.56
N GLY A 177 -7.13 -5.46 -33.58
CA GLY A 177 -6.80 -4.54 -34.68
C GLY A 177 -6.98 -3.05 -34.39
N ALA A 178 -7.49 -2.66 -33.22
CA ALA A 178 -7.49 -1.25 -32.82
C ALA A 178 -6.09 -0.84 -32.35
N ARG A 179 -5.55 0.30 -32.77
CA ARG A 179 -4.21 0.73 -32.30
C ARG A 179 -4.30 1.46 -30.95
N SER A 180 -4.56 0.72 -29.87
CA SER A 180 -4.74 1.28 -28.51
C SER A 180 -3.61 0.99 -27.51
N TYR A 181 -2.41 0.62 -27.98
CA TYR A 181 -1.28 0.30 -27.11
C TYR A 181 -0.80 1.47 -26.23
N GLY A 182 -0.86 2.71 -26.72
CA GLY A 182 -0.56 3.89 -25.90
C GLY A 182 -1.50 4.03 -24.70
N TRP A 183 -2.81 3.88 -24.93
CA TRP A 183 -3.81 3.88 -23.87
C TRP A 183 -3.65 2.69 -22.92
N LEU A 184 -3.26 1.52 -23.42
CA LEU A 184 -2.93 0.37 -22.59
C LEU A 184 -1.76 0.70 -21.64
N GLY A 185 -0.69 1.32 -22.15
CA GLY A 185 0.44 1.77 -21.34
C GLY A 185 0.01 2.79 -20.28
N PHE A 186 -0.81 3.76 -20.66
CA PHE A 186 -1.33 4.77 -19.74
C PHE A 186 -2.18 4.17 -18.61
N VAL A 187 -3.06 3.22 -18.93
CA VAL A 187 -3.88 2.53 -17.93
C VAL A 187 -3.03 1.67 -16.99
N LEU A 188 -1.96 1.04 -17.49
CA LEU A 188 -0.99 0.34 -16.62
C LEU A 188 -0.23 1.31 -15.72
N PHE A 189 0.12 2.51 -16.22
CA PHE A 189 0.68 3.57 -15.39
C PHE A 189 -0.31 3.97 -14.30
N LEU A 190 -1.60 4.15 -14.62
CA LEU A 190 -2.62 4.42 -13.61
C LEU A 190 -2.71 3.29 -12.58
N ALA A 191 -2.67 2.02 -12.98
CA ALA A 191 -2.65 0.89 -12.04
C ALA A 191 -1.43 0.95 -11.10
N PHE A 192 -0.23 1.11 -11.66
CA PHE A 192 1.01 1.28 -10.90
C PHE A 192 0.92 2.47 -9.93
N HIS A 193 0.47 3.60 -10.43
CA HIS A 193 0.34 4.81 -9.64
C HIS A 193 -0.76 4.70 -8.59
N THR A 194 -1.75 3.81 -8.78
CA THR A 194 -2.78 3.44 -7.80
C THR A 194 -2.25 2.55 -6.67
N LYS A 195 -1.24 1.74 -6.95
CA LYS A 195 -0.52 0.97 -5.93
C LYS A 195 0.86 0.61 -6.46
N ASN A 196 1.91 1.10 -5.81
CA ASN A 196 3.31 0.85 -6.19
C ASN A 196 3.64 -0.60 -6.55
N HIS A 197 3.15 -1.56 -5.78
CA HIS A 197 3.42 -2.98 -6.00
C HIS A 197 2.83 -3.50 -7.33
N LEU A 198 1.88 -2.78 -7.94
CA LEU A 198 1.36 -3.06 -9.27
C LEU A 198 2.32 -2.64 -10.38
N ILE A 199 3.49 -2.06 -10.08
CA ILE A 199 4.58 -1.85 -11.06
C ILE A 199 4.94 -3.13 -11.81
N VAL A 200 4.80 -4.26 -11.12
CA VAL A 200 5.04 -5.61 -11.63
C VAL A 200 4.19 -5.98 -12.85
N THR A 201 3.08 -5.28 -13.05
CA THR A 201 2.17 -5.52 -14.18
C THR A 201 2.79 -5.09 -15.52
N TYR A 202 3.66 -4.08 -15.50
CA TYR A 202 4.34 -3.59 -16.69
C TYR A 202 5.31 -4.62 -17.31
N PRO A 203 6.30 -5.19 -16.58
CA PRO A 203 7.19 -6.20 -17.14
C PRO A 203 6.43 -7.47 -17.55
N VAL A 204 5.37 -7.86 -16.83
CA VAL A 204 4.51 -8.99 -17.24
C VAL A 204 3.83 -8.69 -18.58
N MET A 205 3.22 -7.50 -18.74
CA MET A 205 2.61 -7.10 -20.01
C MET A 205 3.64 -7.06 -21.14
N LEU A 206 4.80 -6.46 -20.89
CA LEU A 206 5.87 -6.36 -21.87
C LEU A 206 6.35 -7.75 -22.31
N ALA A 207 6.56 -8.68 -21.38
CA ALA A 207 6.95 -10.05 -21.68
C ALA A 207 5.90 -10.77 -22.55
N VAL A 208 4.61 -10.60 -22.24
CA VAL A 208 3.52 -11.17 -23.05
C VAL A 208 3.53 -10.57 -24.46
N LEU A 209 3.66 -9.26 -24.59
CA LEU A 209 3.66 -8.60 -25.90
C LEU A 209 4.91 -8.89 -26.73
N VAL A 210 6.09 -8.99 -26.09
CA VAL A 210 7.33 -9.44 -26.75
C VAL A 210 7.18 -10.88 -27.24
N TYR A 211 6.59 -11.75 -26.42
CA TYR A 211 6.27 -13.12 -26.83
C TYR A 211 5.33 -13.14 -28.05
N LEU A 212 4.28 -12.32 -28.06
CA LEU A 212 3.36 -12.21 -29.20
C LEU A 212 4.02 -11.60 -30.44
N ALA A 213 4.85 -10.57 -30.28
CA ALA A 213 5.61 -9.95 -31.37
C ALA A 213 6.57 -10.96 -32.01
N TRP A 214 7.29 -11.72 -31.18
CA TRP A 214 8.23 -12.74 -31.62
C TRP A 214 7.53 -13.91 -32.33
N ARG A 215 6.40 -14.39 -31.79
CA ARG A 215 5.74 -15.60 -32.29
C ARG A 215 4.75 -15.36 -33.43
N GLN A 216 3.98 -14.28 -33.37
CA GLN A 216 2.83 -14.07 -34.26
C GLN A 216 3.03 -12.94 -35.26
N ARG A 217 3.98 -12.03 -35.02
CA ARG A 217 4.15 -10.77 -35.76
C ARG A 217 2.90 -9.88 -35.82
N SER A 218 1.88 -10.18 -35.00
CA SER A 218 0.65 -9.38 -34.84
C SER A 218 0.96 -8.07 -34.11
N VAL A 219 1.92 -8.11 -33.20
CA VAL A 219 2.47 -6.94 -32.48
C VAL A 219 3.76 -6.49 -33.17
N ARG A 220 3.84 -5.22 -33.55
CA ARG A 220 5.03 -4.60 -34.16
C ARG A 220 5.86 -3.87 -33.11
N LEU A 221 7.14 -3.61 -33.40
CA LEU A 221 8.02 -2.83 -32.50
C LEU A 221 7.41 -1.48 -32.11
N ARG A 222 6.78 -0.76 -33.07
CA ARG A 222 6.09 0.50 -32.79
C ARG A 222 5.00 0.37 -31.73
N ASP A 223 4.34 -0.79 -31.62
CA ASP A 223 3.26 -1.01 -30.68
C ASP A 223 3.83 -1.16 -29.26
N LEU A 224 4.99 -1.81 -29.12
CA LEU A 224 5.76 -1.87 -27.88
C LEU A 224 6.26 -0.47 -27.47
N VAL A 225 6.72 0.32 -28.44
CA VAL A 225 7.13 1.72 -28.20
C VAL A 225 5.93 2.53 -27.70
N TRP A 226 4.77 2.44 -28.36
CA TRP A 226 3.56 3.16 -27.90
C TRP A 226 3.11 2.73 -26.51
N LEU A 227 3.15 1.43 -26.18
CA LEU A 227 2.91 0.95 -24.82
C LEU A 227 3.88 1.61 -23.82
N SER A 228 5.16 1.62 -24.16
CA SER A 228 6.22 2.16 -23.30
C SER A 228 6.05 3.66 -23.12
N VAL A 229 5.79 4.40 -24.19
CA VAL A 229 5.48 5.84 -24.14
C VAL A 229 4.25 6.11 -23.28
N GLY A 230 3.17 5.33 -23.47
CA GLY A 230 1.96 5.47 -22.67
C GLY A 230 2.18 5.26 -21.17
N PHE A 231 3.09 4.35 -20.79
CA PHE A 231 3.43 4.08 -19.40
C PHE A 231 4.43 5.10 -18.82
N TRP A 232 5.54 5.35 -19.51
CA TRP A 232 6.65 6.15 -19.00
C TRP A 232 6.47 7.65 -19.18
N ALA A 233 5.78 8.12 -20.23
CA ALA A 233 5.62 9.56 -20.44
C ALA A 233 4.86 10.26 -19.28
N PRO A 234 3.73 9.72 -18.77
CA PRO A 234 3.08 10.29 -17.59
C PRO A 234 3.97 10.28 -16.35
N LEU A 235 4.76 9.21 -16.15
CA LEU A 235 5.70 9.15 -15.04
C LEU A 235 6.79 10.22 -15.16
N VAL A 236 7.38 10.38 -16.36
CA VAL A 236 8.40 11.41 -16.61
C VAL A 236 7.81 12.81 -16.42
N LEU A 237 6.60 13.08 -16.91
CA LEU A 237 5.92 14.37 -16.73
C LEU A 237 5.69 14.66 -15.25
N LEU A 238 5.28 13.63 -14.50
CA LEU A 238 5.06 13.71 -13.07
C LEU A 238 6.36 14.02 -12.33
N LEU A 239 7.42 13.25 -12.56
CA LEU A 239 8.75 13.49 -11.98
C LEU A 239 9.27 14.89 -12.34
N THR A 240 9.08 15.31 -13.60
CA THR A 240 9.44 16.65 -14.08
C THR A 240 8.69 17.74 -13.32
N PHE A 241 7.38 17.57 -13.11
CA PHE A 241 6.59 18.49 -12.28
C PHE A 241 7.17 18.62 -10.86
N PHE A 242 7.59 17.51 -10.23
CA PHE A 242 8.23 17.55 -8.91
C PHE A 242 9.57 18.26 -8.92
N ILE A 243 10.41 17.98 -9.91
CA ILE A 243 11.71 18.66 -10.07
C ILE A 243 11.50 20.17 -10.22
N PHE A 244 10.52 20.60 -11.02
CA PHE A 244 10.19 22.03 -11.15
C PHE A 244 9.60 22.63 -9.88
N ARG A 245 8.76 21.89 -9.15
CA ARG A 245 8.07 22.39 -7.95
C ARG A 245 9.02 22.54 -6.76
N TYR A 246 9.94 21.60 -6.57
CA TYR A 246 10.78 21.49 -5.37
C TYR A 246 12.25 21.83 -5.63
N GLY A 247 12.67 21.89 -6.90
CA GLY A 247 14.08 22.01 -7.29
C GLY A 247 14.80 20.66 -7.28
N TRP A 248 15.83 20.54 -8.13
CA TRP A 248 16.58 19.29 -8.30
C TRP A 248 17.28 18.81 -7.01
N GLY A 249 17.90 19.73 -6.26
CA GLY A 249 18.62 19.40 -5.02
C GLY A 249 17.72 18.77 -3.96
N SER A 250 16.59 19.43 -3.66
CA SER A 250 15.59 18.92 -2.70
C SER A 250 14.99 17.61 -3.19
N PHE A 251 14.60 17.52 -4.46
CA PHE A 251 14.08 16.29 -5.06
C PHE A 251 15.03 15.09 -4.90
N VAL A 252 16.32 15.27 -5.19
CA VAL A 252 17.32 14.19 -5.08
C VAL A 252 17.58 13.81 -3.63
N SER A 253 17.72 14.79 -2.72
CA SER A 253 17.90 14.53 -1.29
C SER A 253 16.73 13.72 -0.74
N GLU A 254 15.52 14.17 -1.02
CA GLU A 254 14.29 13.52 -0.59
C GLU A 254 14.13 12.11 -1.17
N MET A 255 14.51 11.89 -2.42
CA MET A 255 14.52 10.54 -3.01
C MET A 255 15.54 9.64 -2.34
N SER A 256 16.72 10.17 -2.01
CA SER A 256 17.75 9.43 -1.29
C SER A 256 17.26 9.01 0.09
N ASP A 257 16.69 9.95 0.85
CA ASP A 257 16.14 9.70 2.19
C ASP A 257 15.00 8.68 2.14
N TYR A 258 14.12 8.78 1.15
CA TYR A 258 13.07 7.78 0.94
C TYR A 258 13.65 6.40 0.67
N TRP A 259 14.60 6.27 -0.26
CA TRP A 259 15.16 4.96 -0.58
C TRP A 259 15.95 4.38 0.59
N GLN A 260 16.61 5.20 1.39
CA GLN A 260 17.24 4.78 2.63
C GLN A 260 16.21 4.32 3.67
N LEU A 261 15.11 5.05 3.85
CA LEU A 261 14.01 4.66 4.74
C LEU A 261 13.32 3.38 4.25
N PHE A 262 13.06 3.27 2.95
CA PHE A 262 12.46 2.09 2.34
C PHE A 262 13.38 0.88 2.48
N ALA A 263 14.67 1.05 2.22
CA ALA A 263 15.67 0.01 2.43
C ALA A 263 15.75 -0.38 3.92
N SER A 264 15.77 0.56 4.86
CA SER A 264 15.85 0.23 6.29
C SER A 264 14.56 -0.40 6.85
N THR A 265 13.38 0.04 6.39
CA THR A 265 12.09 -0.46 6.89
C THR A 265 11.56 -1.70 6.17
N GLN A 266 11.84 -1.88 4.88
CA GLN A 266 11.43 -3.08 4.15
C GLN A 266 12.55 -4.13 4.12
N TRP A 267 13.81 -3.72 3.96
CA TRP A 267 14.94 -4.64 3.93
C TRP A 267 15.63 -4.77 5.29
N GLY A 268 15.79 -3.69 6.06
CA GLY A 268 16.50 -3.72 7.35
C GLY A 268 15.77 -4.47 8.46
N THR A 269 14.45 -4.28 8.64
CA THR A 269 13.67 -5.09 9.59
C THR A 269 13.45 -6.53 9.09
N GLY A 270 13.58 -6.77 7.78
CA GLY A 270 13.58 -8.11 7.18
C GLY A 270 14.93 -8.83 7.27
N ALA A 271 16.04 -8.09 7.26
CA ALA A 271 17.41 -8.61 7.31
C ALA A 271 17.96 -8.71 8.74
N GLY A 272 17.45 -7.91 9.68
CA GLY A 272 17.76 -8.01 11.12
C GLY A 272 17.04 -9.16 11.83
N ARG A 273 15.91 -9.64 11.29
CA ARG A 273 15.50 -11.03 11.53
C ARG A 273 16.47 -11.88 10.75
N GLN A 274 17.43 -12.51 11.44
CA GLN A 274 18.23 -13.54 10.81
C GLN A 274 17.28 -14.46 10.04
N PRO A 275 17.50 -14.68 8.74
CA PRO A 275 16.70 -15.61 8.00
C PRO A 275 16.89 -16.96 8.69
N HIS A 276 15.93 -17.40 9.51
CA HIS A 276 15.74 -18.81 9.77
C HIS A 276 15.22 -19.42 8.46
N THR A 277 16.09 -19.45 7.44
CA THR A 277 15.85 -19.94 6.07
C THR A 277 15.44 -21.41 6.05
N SER A 278 15.65 -22.14 7.14
CA SER A 278 15.18 -23.51 7.30
C SER A 278 13.71 -23.63 7.73
N ASP A 279 13.15 -22.65 8.46
CA ASP A 279 11.77 -22.73 9.01
C ASP A 279 10.75 -21.85 8.28
N LEU A 280 11.22 -21.09 7.30
CA LEU A 280 10.47 -20.09 6.53
C LEU A 280 9.33 -20.65 5.64
N THR A 281 9.10 -21.96 5.60
CA THR A 281 7.97 -22.53 4.86
C THR A 281 6.85 -23.03 5.77
N VAL A 282 7.15 -23.84 6.79
CA VAL A 282 6.09 -24.40 7.65
C VAL A 282 5.60 -23.40 8.68
N GLU A 283 6.51 -22.68 9.36
CA GLU A 283 6.10 -21.74 10.40
C GLU A 283 5.48 -20.48 9.79
N ALA A 284 6.01 -20.02 8.65
CA ALA A 284 5.39 -19.00 7.82
C ALA A 284 3.95 -19.37 7.41
N VAL A 285 3.74 -20.61 6.92
CA VAL A 285 2.42 -21.11 6.56
C VAL A 285 1.52 -21.27 7.78
N ARG A 286 2.03 -21.71 8.94
CA ARG A 286 1.27 -21.82 10.19
C ARG A 286 0.91 -20.47 10.76
N GLU A 287 1.79 -19.48 10.66
CA GLU A 287 1.54 -18.12 11.12
C GLU A 287 0.59 -17.40 10.17
N LEU A 288 0.70 -17.64 8.86
CA LEU A 288 -0.33 -17.28 7.89
C LEU A 288 -1.67 -17.95 8.22
N ALA A 289 -1.69 -19.24 8.55
CA ALA A 289 -2.90 -19.95 8.94
C ALA A 289 -3.46 -19.52 10.31
N ARG A 290 -2.63 -19.06 11.25
CA ARG A 290 -3.04 -18.53 12.55
C ARG A 290 -3.59 -17.12 12.43
N ASN A 291 -2.82 -16.20 11.86
CA ASN A 291 -3.15 -14.78 11.76
C ASN A 291 -4.30 -14.53 10.78
N TYR A 292 -4.41 -15.36 9.75
CA TYR A 292 -5.46 -15.27 8.74
C TYR A 292 -6.45 -16.43 8.83
N GLY A 293 -6.50 -17.16 9.95
CA GLY A 293 -7.40 -18.30 10.15
C GLY A 293 -7.36 -19.34 9.00
N GLY A 294 -8.43 -20.12 8.89
CA GLY A 294 -8.62 -21.06 7.78
C GLY A 294 -8.69 -20.42 6.38
N TRP A 295 -8.60 -19.09 6.25
CA TRP A 295 -8.68 -18.37 4.97
C TRP A 295 -7.47 -18.68 4.07
N PHE A 296 -6.26 -18.70 4.65
CA PHE A 296 -5.03 -18.96 3.89
C PHE A 296 -4.99 -20.40 3.34
N LEU A 297 -5.42 -21.37 4.16
CA LEU A 297 -5.46 -22.80 3.80
C LEU A 297 -6.54 -23.13 2.75
N VAL A 298 -7.51 -22.25 2.52
CA VAL A 298 -8.54 -22.45 1.50
C VAL A 298 -8.12 -21.80 0.19
N TYR A 299 -7.69 -20.54 0.19
CA TYR A 299 -7.43 -19.81 -1.07
C TYR A 299 -6.14 -20.23 -1.76
N VAL A 300 -5.06 -20.54 -1.04
CA VAL A 300 -3.78 -20.88 -1.67
C VAL A 300 -3.82 -22.24 -2.38
N PRO A 301 -4.32 -23.33 -1.78
CA PRO A 301 -4.43 -24.61 -2.49
C PRO A 301 -5.43 -24.53 -3.65
N ILE A 302 -6.58 -23.87 -3.47
CA ILE A 302 -7.53 -23.65 -4.57
C ILE A 302 -6.84 -22.89 -5.70
N LEU A 303 -6.10 -21.83 -5.40
CA LEU A 303 -5.36 -21.04 -6.39
C LEU A 303 -4.29 -21.86 -7.10
N VAL A 304 -3.46 -22.60 -6.38
CA VAL A 304 -2.38 -23.42 -6.96
C VAL A 304 -2.97 -24.54 -7.81
N THR A 305 -3.94 -25.30 -7.29
CA THR A 305 -4.62 -26.36 -8.06
C THR A 305 -5.30 -25.81 -9.30
N TYR A 306 -5.90 -24.62 -9.19
CA TYR A 306 -6.55 -23.92 -10.30
C TYR A 306 -5.54 -23.46 -11.36
N LEU A 307 -4.44 -22.83 -10.96
CA LEU A 307 -3.37 -22.39 -11.86
C LEU A 307 -2.71 -23.57 -12.59
N LEU A 308 -2.47 -24.68 -11.88
CA LEU A 308 -1.97 -25.92 -12.47
C LEU A 308 -2.97 -26.53 -13.44
N ALA A 309 -4.27 -26.50 -13.13
CA ALA A 309 -5.31 -26.93 -14.05
C ALA A 309 -5.34 -26.06 -15.32
N LEU A 310 -5.18 -24.73 -15.19
CA LEU A 310 -5.08 -23.83 -16.35
C LEU A 310 -3.87 -24.12 -17.22
N LEU A 311 -2.70 -24.27 -16.61
CA LEU A 311 -1.47 -24.64 -17.32
C LEU A 311 -1.68 -25.96 -18.07
N ALA A 312 -2.27 -26.95 -17.41
CA ALA A 312 -2.64 -28.23 -18.01
C ALA A 312 -3.74 -28.13 -19.08
N LEU A 313 -4.51 -27.04 -19.15
CA LEU A 313 -5.51 -26.80 -20.20
C LEU A 313 -4.97 -26.02 -21.39
N LEU A 314 -4.00 -25.14 -21.16
CA LEU A 314 -3.40 -24.30 -22.18
C LEU A 314 -2.24 -24.99 -22.89
N LEU A 315 -1.46 -25.81 -22.19
CA LEU A 315 -0.30 -26.53 -22.74
C LEU A 315 -0.70 -27.60 -23.78
N PRO A 316 -1.68 -28.50 -23.55
CA PRO A 316 -1.95 -29.59 -24.48
C PRO A 316 -2.51 -29.16 -25.85
N PRO A 317 -3.37 -28.13 -25.99
CA PRO A 317 -3.77 -27.62 -27.29
C PRO A 317 -2.60 -27.00 -28.07
N VAL A 318 -1.67 -26.32 -27.38
CA VAL A 318 -0.45 -25.79 -28.01
C VAL A 318 0.43 -26.95 -28.48
N CYS A 319 0.65 -27.96 -27.64
CA CYS A 319 1.44 -29.13 -27.99
C CYS A 319 0.77 -30.04 -29.05
N ALA A 320 -0.56 -30.17 -29.02
CA ALA A 320 -1.32 -31.01 -29.95
C ALA A 320 -1.50 -30.34 -31.32
N SER A 321 -1.66 -29.02 -31.35
CA SER A 321 -1.68 -28.28 -32.62
C SER A 321 -0.30 -28.27 -33.28
N GLN A 322 0.78 -28.14 -32.50
CA GLN A 322 2.14 -28.36 -32.97
C GLN A 322 2.32 -29.75 -33.61
N ARG A 323 1.95 -30.83 -32.90
CA ARG A 323 2.08 -32.19 -33.44
C ARG A 323 1.26 -32.42 -34.71
N ARG A 324 0.04 -31.88 -34.80
CA ARG A 324 -0.79 -32.01 -36.01
C ARG A 324 -0.21 -31.25 -37.21
N GLN A 325 0.45 -30.12 -36.97
CA GLN A 325 1.14 -29.39 -38.04
C GLN A 325 2.40 -30.13 -38.49
N GLU A 326 3.18 -30.69 -37.55
CA GLU A 326 4.34 -31.54 -37.86
C GLU A 326 3.95 -32.76 -38.71
N CYS A 327 2.85 -33.46 -38.37
CA CYS A 327 2.37 -34.61 -39.14
C CYS A 327 1.88 -34.27 -40.55
N ARG A 328 1.57 -33.00 -40.85
CA ARG A 328 1.06 -32.57 -42.17
C ARG A 328 2.15 -32.03 -43.09
N GLY A 329 3.41 -32.01 -42.68
CA GLY A 329 4.50 -31.44 -43.48
C GLY A 329 4.35 -29.93 -43.77
N ILE A 330 3.38 -29.27 -43.13
CA ILE A 330 3.16 -27.83 -43.28
C ILE A 330 4.25 -27.16 -42.46
N GLN A 331 5.12 -26.39 -43.14
CA GLN A 331 6.24 -25.65 -42.53
C GLN A 331 5.86 -25.05 -41.17
N ARG A 332 6.73 -25.32 -40.17
CA ARG A 332 6.67 -25.00 -38.73
C ARG A 332 6.22 -23.57 -38.39
N ARG A 333 4.98 -23.19 -38.67
CA ARG A 333 4.34 -22.01 -38.11
C ARG A 333 3.53 -22.45 -36.92
N LEU A 334 4.09 -22.20 -35.73
CA LEU A 334 3.42 -22.41 -34.45
C LEU A 334 1.98 -21.89 -34.49
N PRO A 335 1.05 -22.54 -33.76
CA PRO A 335 -0.32 -22.05 -33.64
C PRO A 335 -0.31 -20.58 -33.20
N VAL A 336 -0.93 -19.72 -34.02
CA VAL A 336 -1.21 -18.34 -33.64
C VAL A 336 -2.18 -18.42 -32.45
N LEU A 337 -1.80 -17.84 -31.31
CA LEU A 337 -2.75 -17.69 -30.20
C LEU A 337 -3.82 -16.70 -30.64
N ASP A 338 -5.07 -17.09 -30.50
CA ASP A 338 -6.19 -16.17 -30.69
C ASP A 338 -6.12 -15.02 -29.67
N VAL A 339 -6.79 -13.91 -29.98
CA VAL A 339 -6.82 -12.71 -29.13
C VAL A 339 -7.23 -13.06 -27.69
N GLU A 340 -8.22 -13.94 -27.55
CA GLU A 340 -8.74 -14.40 -26.27
C GLU A 340 -7.67 -15.15 -25.47
N GLN A 341 -6.87 -15.99 -26.12
CA GLN A 341 -5.81 -16.76 -25.47
C GLN A 341 -4.66 -15.86 -25.01
N ALA A 342 -4.34 -14.82 -25.76
CA ALA A 342 -3.34 -13.83 -25.36
C ALA A 342 -3.78 -13.05 -24.10
N VAL A 343 -5.06 -12.68 -24.01
CA VAL A 343 -5.61 -12.00 -22.82
C VAL A 343 -5.60 -12.93 -21.61
N ILE A 344 -5.99 -14.20 -21.78
CA ILE A 344 -5.93 -15.21 -20.72
C ILE A 344 -4.49 -15.42 -20.25
N LEU A 345 -3.54 -15.51 -21.19
CA LEU A 345 -2.11 -15.63 -20.88
C LEU A 345 -1.61 -14.44 -20.07
N PHE A 346 -2.00 -13.21 -20.44
CA PHE A 346 -1.66 -12.01 -19.68
C PHE A 346 -2.18 -12.08 -18.23
N LEU A 347 -3.48 -12.35 -18.05
CA LEU A 347 -4.08 -12.45 -16.73
C LEU A 347 -3.43 -13.56 -15.89
N LEU A 348 -3.13 -14.71 -16.49
CA LEU A 348 -2.48 -15.84 -15.83
C LEU A 348 -1.05 -15.51 -15.42
N ALA A 349 -0.24 -14.98 -16.34
CA ALA A 349 1.14 -14.57 -16.06
C ALA A 349 1.18 -13.52 -14.95
N LEU A 350 0.23 -12.58 -14.96
CA LEU A 350 0.10 -11.57 -13.93
C LEU A 350 -0.21 -12.21 -12.57
N CYS A 351 -1.21 -13.09 -12.49
CA CYS A 351 -1.53 -13.78 -11.24
C CYS A 351 -0.35 -14.59 -10.70
N LEU A 352 0.36 -15.33 -11.56
CA LEU A 352 1.51 -16.16 -11.18
C LEU A 352 2.69 -15.33 -10.68
N PHE A 353 3.09 -14.33 -11.46
CA PHE A 353 4.21 -13.47 -11.09
C PHE A 353 3.91 -12.74 -9.80
N TYR A 354 2.68 -12.26 -9.65
CA TYR A 354 2.27 -11.51 -8.49
C TYR A 354 2.26 -12.38 -7.22
N VAL A 355 1.77 -13.62 -7.32
CA VAL A 355 1.86 -14.61 -6.22
C VAL A 355 3.33 -14.86 -5.85
N ALA A 356 4.20 -15.09 -6.85
CA ALA A 356 5.63 -15.29 -6.61
C ALA A 356 6.29 -14.07 -5.95
N TYR A 357 5.94 -12.86 -6.40
CA TYR A 357 6.43 -11.61 -5.83
C TYR A 357 6.12 -11.53 -4.33
N TRP A 358 4.89 -11.83 -3.88
CA TRP A 358 4.59 -11.76 -2.45
C TRP A 358 5.12 -12.91 -1.62
N PHE A 359 5.19 -14.12 -2.16
CA PHE A 359 5.88 -15.20 -1.45
C PHE A 359 7.35 -14.86 -1.20
N HIS A 360 7.98 -14.06 -2.08
CA HIS A 360 9.37 -13.65 -1.92
C HIS A 360 9.54 -12.40 -1.04
N PHE A 361 8.64 -11.41 -1.13
CA PHE A 361 8.83 -10.09 -0.52
C PHE A 361 7.91 -9.78 0.69
N SER A 362 6.90 -10.59 1.01
CA SER A 362 5.95 -10.21 2.07
C SER A 362 6.49 -10.51 3.48
N THR A 363 6.62 -9.46 4.29
CA THR A 363 6.52 -9.53 5.74
C THR A 363 5.05 -9.69 6.14
N PHE A 364 4.77 -10.57 7.10
CA PHE A 364 3.46 -11.21 7.33
C PHE A 364 2.27 -10.30 7.69
N THR A 365 2.43 -9.01 7.96
CA THR A 365 1.41 -8.19 8.64
C THR A 365 0.33 -7.59 7.73
N HIS A 366 0.53 -7.52 6.41
CA HIS A 366 -0.43 -6.89 5.48
C HIS A 366 -0.68 -7.67 4.19
N TRP A 367 -0.39 -8.96 4.19
CA TRP A 367 -0.49 -9.85 3.02
C TRP A 367 -1.86 -9.77 2.34
N TYR A 368 -2.96 -9.86 3.10
CA TYR A 368 -4.30 -10.02 2.51
C TYR A 368 -4.74 -8.80 1.69
N ARG A 369 -4.44 -7.58 2.14
CA ARG A 369 -4.78 -6.34 1.45
C ARG A 369 -4.01 -6.26 0.15
N ARG A 370 -2.70 -6.50 0.26
CA ARG A 370 -1.82 -6.57 -0.88
C ARG A 370 -2.36 -7.55 -1.88
N VAL A 371 -2.94 -8.69 -1.44
CA VAL A 371 -3.45 -9.80 -2.27
C VAL A 371 -4.74 -9.55 -3.07
N LEU A 372 -5.50 -8.54 -2.67
CA LEU A 372 -6.85 -8.33 -3.20
C LEU A 372 -6.92 -8.10 -4.72
N PRO A 373 -6.05 -7.26 -5.34
CA PRO A 373 -6.22 -6.93 -6.75
C PRO A 373 -6.25 -8.15 -7.68
N PHE A 374 -5.56 -9.23 -7.33
CA PHE A 374 -5.50 -10.44 -8.16
C PHE A 374 -6.47 -11.51 -7.71
N LEU A 375 -6.97 -11.49 -6.47
CA LEU A 375 -8.22 -12.20 -6.19
C LEU A 375 -9.34 -11.70 -7.11
N ILE A 376 -9.40 -10.38 -7.34
CA ILE A 376 -10.34 -9.78 -8.31
C ILE A 376 -10.04 -10.25 -9.74
N LEU A 377 -8.78 -10.23 -10.18
CA LEU A 377 -8.39 -10.70 -11.53
C LEU A 377 -8.57 -12.22 -11.73
N GLN A 378 -8.57 -13.01 -10.66
CA GLN A 378 -8.83 -14.44 -10.72
C GLN A 378 -10.28 -14.78 -11.05
N ILE A 379 -11.23 -13.88 -10.74
CA ILE A 379 -12.65 -14.09 -11.04
C ILE A 379 -12.91 -14.28 -12.53
N PRO A 380 -12.51 -13.35 -13.44
CA PRO A 380 -12.71 -13.57 -14.86
C PRO A 380 -11.94 -14.80 -15.35
N LEU A 381 -10.69 -15.02 -14.90
CA LEU A 381 -9.94 -16.22 -15.23
C LEU A 381 -10.74 -17.48 -14.91
N LEU A 382 -11.25 -17.61 -13.68
CA LEU A 382 -12.03 -18.75 -13.20
C LEU A 382 -13.19 -19.06 -14.13
N VAL A 383 -14.01 -18.05 -14.38
CA VAL A 383 -15.22 -18.20 -15.18
C VAL A 383 -14.88 -18.58 -16.62
N ILE A 384 -13.84 -17.98 -17.20
CA ILE A 384 -13.37 -18.29 -18.56
C ILE A 384 -12.82 -19.71 -18.65
N SER A 385 -12.05 -20.14 -17.66
CA SER A 385 -11.46 -21.48 -17.67
C SER A 385 -12.51 -22.58 -17.52
N LEU A 386 -13.54 -22.35 -16.70
CA LEU A 386 -14.71 -23.23 -16.63
C LEU A 386 -15.47 -23.29 -17.97
N HIS A 387 -15.60 -22.15 -18.64
CA HIS A 387 -16.19 -22.11 -19.98
C HIS A 387 -15.38 -22.94 -20.98
N LEU A 388 -14.06 -22.73 -21.05
CA LEU A 388 -13.17 -23.45 -21.97
C LEU A 388 -13.17 -24.95 -21.70
N LEU A 389 -13.20 -25.36 -20.43
CA LEU A 389 -13.38 -26.74 -19.98
C LEU A 389 -14.68 -27.37 -20.51
N TRP A 390 -15.73 -26.57 -20.59
CA TRP A 390 -17.04 -27.02 -21.03
C TRP A 390 -17.10 -27.13 -22.56
N THR A 391 -16.62 -26.11 -23.28
CA THR A 391 -16.85 -25.93 -24.72
C THR A 391 -15.78 -26.55 -25.61
N ARG A 392 -14.51 -26.65 -25.19
CA ARG A 392 -13.46 -27.14 -26.10
C ARG A 392 -13.59 -28.66 -26.37
N SER A 393 -14.01 -28.96 -27.60
CA SER A 393 -14.30 -30.31 -28.11
C SER A 393 -13.08 -31.08 -28.63
N SER A 394 -11.89 -30.46 -28.64
CA SER A 394 -10.68 -31.04 -29.25
C SER A 394 -9.85 -31.91 -28.31
N ALA A 395 -10.03 -31.80 -26.99
CA ALA A 395 -9.32 -32.64 -26.03
C ALA A 395 -9.86 -34.08 -26.02
N PRO A 396 -9.01 -35.11 -25.79
CA PRO A 396 -9.44 -36.49 -25.60
C PRO A 396 -10.57 -36.60 -24.57
N ARG A 397 -11.54 -37.50 -24.80
CA ARG A 397 -12.74 -37.64 -23.97
C ARG A 397 -12.40 -37.82 -22.47
N LYS A 398 -11.34 -38.57 -22.16
CA LYS A 398 -10.85 -38.79 -20.78
C LYS A 398 -10.30 -37.49 -20.16
N ALA A 399 -9.45 -36.76 -20.87
CA ALA A 399 -8.91 -35.48 -20.41
C ALA A 399 -10.03 -34.47 -20.16
N ARG A 400 -11.01 -34.38 -21.07
CA ARG A 400 -12.18 -33.51 -20.89
C ARG A 400 -13.01 -33.87 -19.66
N ARG A 401 -13.22 -35.17 -19.41
CA ARG A 401 -13.95 -35.63 -18.23
C ARG A 401 -13.24 -35.25 -16.94
N VAL A 402 -11.93 -35.54 -16.85
CA VAL A 402 -11.11 -35.19 -15.68
C VAL A 402 -11.12 -33.68 -15.46
N ALA A 403 -10.90 -32.91 -16.52
CA ALA A 403 -10.81 -31.46 -16.43
C ALA A 403 -12.18 -30.83 -16.04
N ARG A 404 -13.31 -31.39 -16.53
CA ARG A 404 -14.66 -30.98 -16.09
C ARG A 404 -14.91 -31.32 -14.63
N VAL A 405 -14.57 -32.53 -14.18
CA VAL A 405 -14.74 -32.93 -12.78
C VAL A 405 -13.90 -32.03 -11.87
N ALA A 406 -12.63 -31.78 -12.24
CA ALA A 406 -11.77 -30.86 -11.52
C ALA A 406 -12.33 -29.43 -11.49
N GLY A 407 -12.84 -28.93 -12.62
CA GLY A 407 -13.47 -27.61 -12.69
C GLY A 407 -14.73 -27.50 -11.83
N ILE A 408 -15.60 -28.51 -11.85
CA ILE A 408 -16.80 -28.57 -10.98
C ILE A 408 -16.38 -28.63 -9.52
N ALA A 409 -15.42 -29.49 -9.16
CA ALA A 409 -14.92 -29.58 -7.79
C ALA A 409 -14.34 -28.25 -7.32
N ALA A 410 -13.55 -27.56 -8.15
CA ALA A 410 -13.01 -26.24 -7.84
C ALA A 410 -14.13 -25.20 -7.64
N LEU A 411 -15.17 -25.21 -8.50
CA LEU A 411 -16.31 -24.31 -8.37
C LEU A 411 -17.14 -24.61 -7.10
N VAL A 412 -17.33 -25.88 -6.75
CA VAL A 412 -18.00 -26.28 -5.51
C VAL A 412 -17.19 -25.84 -4.29
N LEU A 413 -15.88 -26.08 -4.27
CA LEU A 413 -15.01 -25.63 -3.18
C LEU A 413 -15.04 -24.11 -3.03
N LEU A 414 -15.00 -23.39 -4.14
CA LEU A 414 -15.11 -21.94 -4.15
C LEU A 414 -16.47 -21.47 -3.64
N ALA A 415 -17.55 -22.07 -4.11
CA ALA A 415 -18.91 -21.76 -3.66
C ALA A 415 -19.08 -22.02 -2.17
N VAL A 416 -18.59 -23.17 -1.65
CA VAL A 416 -18.61 -23.48 -0.22
C VAL A 416 -17.78 -22.47 0.57
N ALA A 417 -16.59 -22.10 0.10
CA ALA A 417 -15.76 -21.08 0.73
C ALA A 417 -16.47 -19.71 0.78
N HIS A 418 -17.12 -19.32 -0.31
CA HIS A 418 -17.88 -18.07 -0.40
C HIS A 418 -19.15 -18.10 0.44
N VAL A 419 -19.91 -19.19 0.45
CA VAL A 419 -21.11 -19.34 1.29
C VAL A 419 -20.74 -19.31 2.77
N ARG A 420 -19.69 -20.04 3.17
CA ARG A 420 -19.19 -20.00 4.55
C ARG A 420 -18.76 -18.58 4.94
N TYR A 421 -18.07 -17.87 4.05
CA TYR A 421 -17.73 -16.46 4.26
C TYR A 421 -18.98 -15.59 4.36
N PHE A 422 -19.90 -15.73 3.43
CA PHE A 422 -21.15 -14.98 3.37
C PHE A 422 -21.92 -15.14 4.67
N VAL A 423 -22.11 -16.38 5.13
CA VAL A 423 -22.75 -16.66 6.43
C VAL A 423 -21.99 -15.97 7.55
N LEU A 424 -20.66 -16.12 7.66
CA LEU A 424 -19.89 -15.49 8.72
C LEU A 424 -20.01 -13.95 8.71
N VAL A 425 -20.02 -13.33 7.53
CA VAL A 425 -19.88 -11.88 7.38
C VAL A 425 -21.21 -11.14 7.41
N PHE A 426 -22.29 -11.80 7.02
CA PHE A 426 -23.64 -11.31 7.25
C PHE A 426 -24.12 -11.59 8.68
N SER A 427 -23.55 -12.58 9.37
CA SER A 427 -23.91 -12.88 10.77
C SER A 427 -23.16 -12.01 11.78
N LEU A 428 -21.97 -11.50 11.42
CA LEU A 428 -21.22 -10.60 12.29
C LEU A 428 -21.62 -9.14 12.02
N PRO A 429 -21.83 -8.33 13.09
CA PRO A 429 -21.94 -6.88 12.94
C PRO A 429 -20.77 -6.39 12.09
N SER A 430 -21.03 -5.47 11.15
CA SER A 430 -19.93 -4.91 10.37
C SER A 430 -18.98 -4.23 11.35
N PRO A 431 -17.69 -4.62 11.44
CA PRO A 431 -16.78 -4.13 12.47
C PRO A 431 -16.59 -2.60 12.46
N GLY A 432 -17.14 -1.88 11.47
CA GLY A 432 -17.12 -0.43 11.36
C GLY A 432 -18.41 0.33 11.77
N GLU A 433 -19.53 -0.32 12.11
CA GLU A 433 -20.76 0.44 12.46
C GLU A 433 -20.63 1.16 13.82
N LEU A 434 -20.08 0.47 14.84
CA LEU A 434 -19.77 1.09 16.14
C LEU A 434 -18.69 2.17 15.98
N ASP A 435 -17.70 1.91 15.13
CA ASP A 435 -16.59 2.82 14.83
C ASP A 435 -17.08 4.12 14.19
N LEU A 436 -18.04 4.08 13.27
CA LEU A 436 -18.55 5.30 12.62
C LEU A 436 -19.23 6.24 13.63
N ARG A 437 -20.05 5.70 14.55
CA ARG A 437 -20.71 6.51 15.59
C ARG A 437 -19.69 7.13 16.54
N ASP A 438 -18.75 6.33 17.01
CA ASP A 438 -17.68 6.77 17.91
C ASP A 438 -16.78 7.81 17.24
N ARG A 439 -16.46 7.63 15.94
CA ARG A 439 -15.72 8.60 15.14
C ARG A 439 -16.49 9.89 15.00
N MET A 440 -17.78 9.85 14.67
CA MET A 440 -18.60 11.06 14.56
C MET A 440 -18.64 11.84 15.87
N SER A 441 -18.76 11.15 17.00
CA SER A 441 -18.69 11.76 18.33
C SER A 441 -17.34 12.43 18.58
N ALA A 442 -16.23 11.74 18.32
CA ALA A 442 -14.89 12.30 18.49
C ALA A 442 -14.61 13.46 17.52
N THR A 443 -15.08 13.36 16.28
CA THR A 443 -14.99 14.42 15.28
C THR A 443 -15.69 15.68 15.74
N GLU A 444 -16.89 15.56 16.30
CA GLU A 444 -17.67 16.70 16.79
C GLU A 444 -17.03 17.33 18.03
N VAL A 445 -16.50 16.53 18.96
CA VAL A 445 -15.72 17.05 20.10
C VAL A 445 -14.52 17.86 19.61
N VAL A 446 -13.72 17.32 18.70
CA VAL A 446 -12.54 18.01 18.13
C VAL A 446 -12.94 19.27 17.38
N ARG A 447 -14.04 19.25 16.63
CA ARG A 447 -14.56 20.42 15.92
C ARG A 447 -14.93 21.56 16.87
N ARG A 448 -15.53 21.23 18.03
CA ARG A 448 -15.98 22.17 19.07
C ARG A 448 -14.90 22.67 20.02
N LEU A 449 -13.67 22.14 19.94
CA LEU A 449 -12.55 22.68 20.71
C LEU A 449 -12.34 24.18 20.40
N PRO A 450 -11.75 24.96 21.33
CA PRO A 450 -11.43 26.37 21.11
C PRO A 450 -10.77 26.61 19.74
N ALA A 451 -11.07 27.71 19.06
CA ALA A 451 -10.62 27.94 17.69
C ALA A 451 -9.08 27.94 17.55
N ASP A 452 -8.39 28.40 18.60
CA ASP A 452 -6.93 28.44 18.78
C ASP A 452 -6.34 27.14 19.36
N ALA A 453 -7.17 26.13 19.64
CA ALA A 453 -6.70 24.86 20.19
C ALA A 453 -5.69 24.19 19.25
N VAL A 454 -4.52 23.88 19.80
CA VAL A 454 -3.47 23.11 19.13
C VAL A 454 -3.79 21.63 19.28
N ILE A 455 -4.01 20.96 18.15
CA ILE A 455 -4.44 19.56 18.11
C ILE A 455 -3.30 18.71 17.55
N PHE A 456 -3.05 17.58 18.20
CA PHE A 456 -1.99 16.65 17.88
C PHE A 456 -2.55 15.26 17.61
N GLY A 457 -1.91 14.55 16.70
CA GLY A 457 -1.82 13.09 16.75
C GLY A 457 -0.37 12.67 16.99
N ILE A 458 -0.03 11.40 16.80
CA ILE A 458 1.30 10.88 17.17
C ILE A 458 2.04 10.37 15.94
N GLY A 459 3.24 10.88 15.67
CA GLY A 459 4.09 10.42 14.59
C GLY A 459 3.39 10.53 13.23
N TRP A 460 3.55 9.51 12.40
CA TRP A 460 2.79 9.37 11.16
C TRP A 460 1.31 8.98 11.39
N TRP A 461 0.93 8.61 12.62
CA TRP A 461 -0.44 8.32 13.05
C TRP A 461 -1.13 9.59 13.59
N GLN A 462 -1.24 10.62 12.75
CA GLN A 462 -1.87 11.91 13.09
C GLN A 462 -3.41 11.84 13.24
N ALA A 463 -3.94 10.75 13.80
CA ALA A 463 -5.36 10.43 13.89
C ALA A 463 -6.13 10.72 12.58
N PRO A 464 -5.69 10.16 11.43
CA PRO A 464 -6.11 10.58 10.09
C PRO A 464 -7.63 10.61 9.91
N ARG A 465 -8.35 9.68 10.53
CA ARG A 465 -9.81 9.62 10.42
C ARG A 465 -10.49 10.83 11.04
N ILE A 466 -10.06 11.25 12.24
CA ILE A 466 -10.63 12.43 12.90
C ILE A 466 -10.18 13.71 12.19
N ALA A 467 -8.92 13.76 11.79
CA ALA A 467 -8.37 14.93 11.12
C ALA A 467 -9.04 15.20 9.76
N LEU A 468 -9.37 14.15 9.00
CA LEU A 468 -10.11 14.24 7.74
C LEU A 468 -11.48 14.94 7.91
N PHE A 469 -12.26 14.55 8.92
CA PHE A 469 -13.65 15.01 9.09
C PHE A 469 -13.83 16.21 10.02
N SER A 470 -12.88 16.50 10.91
CA SER A 470 -13.03 17.57 11.90
C SER A 470 -12.95 18.97 11.29
N GLY A 471 -12.25 19.12 10.16
CA GLY A 471 -11.94 20.43 9.59
C GLY A 471 -10.80 21.13 10.32
N ARG A 472 -10.15 20.46 11.27
CA ARG A 472 -9.09 21.02 12.10
C ARG A 472 -7.72 20.55 11.60
N ARG A 473 -6.71 21.36 11.86
CA ARG A 473 -5.29 21.03 11.60
C ARG A 473 -4.75 20.14 12.71
N PHE A 474 -3.94 19.15 12.36
CA PHE A 474 -3.30 18.25 13.32
C PHE A 474 -1.79 18.33 13.16
N LEU A 475 -1.08 18.51 14.28
CA LEU A 475 0.38 18.48 14.36
C LEU A 475 0.87 17.09 14.78
N ASP A 476 2.14 16.79 14.51
CA ASP A 476 2.81 15.61 15.06
C ASP A 476 3.33 15.92 16.46
N PHE A 477 2.78 15.24 17.47
CA PHE A 477 3.19 15.40 18.87
C PHE A 477 4.69 15.11 19.06
N LEU A 478 5.24 14.10 18.38
CA LEU A 478 6.63 13.69 18.58
C LEU A 478 7.64 14.72 18.05
N LYS A 479 7.20 15.59 17.13
CA LYS A 479 8.04 16.65 16.54
C LYS A 479 7.82 17.99 17.21
N LYS A 480 6.56 18.33 17.50
CA LYS A 480 6.14 19.68 17.90
C LYS A 480 5.52 19.76 19.28
N GLY A 481 5.31 18.64 19.97
CA GLY A 481 4.69 18.61 21.29
C GLY A 481 5.39 19.56 22.27
N ASP A 482 6.72 19.53 22.30
CA ASP A 482 7.53 20.38 23.19
C ASP A 482 7.47 21.89 22.89
N SER A 483 7.01 22.27 21.70
CA SER A 483 6.88 23.67 21.28
C SER A 483 5.64 24.36 21.86
N TYR A 484 4.70 23.61 22.45
CA TYR A 484 3.44 24.15 22.96
C TYR A 484 3.27 23.83 24.46
N PRO A 485 2.79 24.80 25.28
CA PRO A 485 2.61 24.58 26.71
C PRO A 485 1.37 23.73 27.04
N GLU A 486 0.38 23.72 26.15
CA GLU A 486 -0.82 22.90 26.24
C GLU A 486 -1.33 22.53 24.84
N GLY A 487 -2.17 21.50 24.78
CA GLY A 487 -2.86 21.12 23.56
C GLY A 487 -3.80 19.95 23.75
N TYR A 488 -4.27 19.41 22.64
CA TYR A 488 -5.18 18.27 22.61
C TYR A 488 -4.54 17.12 21.84
N LEU A 489 -4.39 15.98 22.48
CA LEU A 489 -3.89 14.75 21.87
C LEU A 489 -5.08 13.87 21.48
N VAL A 490 -5.22 13.57 20.19
CA VAL A 490 -6.28 12.74 19.64
C VAL A 490 -5.70 11.39 19.25
N LEU A 491 -6.28 10.32 19.77
CA LEU A 491 -5.84 8.95 19.56
C LEU A 491 -6.96 8.16 18.87
N ASP A 492 -6.65 7.63 17.68
CA ASP A 492 -7.52 6.67 16.98
C ASP A 492 -7.14 5.23 17.37
N PRO A 493 -7.98 4.22 17.07
CA PRO A 493 -7.76 2.88 17.58
C PRO A 493 -6.54 2.21 16.93
N GLU A 494 -6.20 2.53 15.68
CA GLU A 494 -5.01 2.01 15.02
C GLU A 494 -3.72 2.60 15.60
N ALA A 495 -3.67 3.89 15.88
CA ALA A 495 -2.54 4.51 16.59
C ALA A 495 -2.35 3.86 17.96
N ARG A 496 -3.44 3.64 18.71
CA ARG A 496 -3.37 2.93 20.01
C ARG A 496 -2.86 1.50 19.86
N ALA A 497 -3.25 0.79 18.81
CA ALA A 497 -2.81 -0.58 18.57
C ALA A 497 -1.34 -0.67 18.13
N ILE A 498 -0.90 0.22 17.24
CA ILE A 498 0.44 0.15 16.62
C ILE A 498 1.49 0.86 17.47
N ALA A 499 1.13 1.98 18.11
CA ALA A 499 2.05 2.86 18.83
C ALA A 499 1.79 2.85 20.35
N ALA A 500 1.27 1.74 20.91
CA ALA A 500 0.88 1.62 22.31
C ALA A 500 1.99 2.08 23.29
N GLU A 501 3.23 1.61 23.08
CA GLU A 501 4.35 1.97 23.95
C GLU A 501 4.78 3.44 23.78
N THR A 502 4.78 3.95 22.54
CA THR A 502 5.04 5.36 22.27
C THR A 502 4.00 6.26 22.92
N ILE A 503 2.71 5.91 22.82
CA ILE A 503 1.60 6.59 23.49
C ILE A 503 1.81 6.59 25.00
N LYS A 504 2.10 5.42 25.58
CA LYS A 504 2.37 5.28 27.01
C LYS A 504 3.52 6.19 27.47
N ASN A 505 4.61 6.26 26.70
CA ASN A 505 5.75 7.12 27.01
C ASN A 505 5.41 8.62 26.90
N VAL A 506 4.62 9.00 25.89
CA VAL A 506 4.09 10.36 25.75
C VAL A 506 3.17 10.71 26.92
N LEU A 507 2.25 9.83 27.29
CA LEU A 507 1.32 10.07 28.40
C LEU A 507 2.01 10.08 29.77
N ALA A 508 3.14 9.38 29.92
CA ALA A 508 3.95 9.44 31.13
C ALA A 508 4.71 10.78 31.29
N SER A 509 4.95 11.51 30.20
CA SER A 509 5.70 12.78 30.22
C SER A 509 4.83 14.03 30.35
N VAL A 510 3.51 13.90 30.26
CA VAL A 510 2.56 15.02 30.31
C VAL A 510 1.48 14.81 31.38
N ASP A 511 0.93 15.89 31.91
CA ASP A 511 -0.31 15.80 32.69
C ASP A 511 -1.48 15.85 31.69
N ALA A 512 -2.14 14.70 31.50
CA ALA A 512 -3.25 14.54 30.58
C ALA A 512 -4.58 14.37 31.34
N SER A 513 -5.62 15.07 30.87
CA SER A 513 -7.00 14.91 31.31
C SER A 513 -7.87 14.43 30.15
N VAL A 514 -8.79 13.52 30.43
CA VAL A 514 -9.69 12.98 29.41
C VAL A 514 -10.77 13.99 29.07
N VAL A 515 -10.85 14.40 27.79
CA VAL A 515 -11.94 15.22 27.24
C VAL A 515 -13.03 14.34 26.67
N LEU A 516 -12.63 13.26 25.98
CA LEU A 516 -13.52 12.24 25.47
C LEU A 516 -12.83 10.88 25.57
N GLU A 517 -13.57 9.89 26.05
CA GLU A 517 -13.19 8.48 25.95
C GLU A 517 -14.40 7.69 25.48
N ASN A 518 -14.26 7.07 24.33
CA ASN A 518 -15.19 6.07 23.83
C ASN A 518 -14.40 4.82 23.39
N PRO A 519 -15.07 3.70 23.07
CA PRO A 519 -14.37 2.44 22.76
C PRO A 519 -13.28 2.60 21.69
N SER A 520 -13.53 3.41 20.66
CA SER A 520 -12.63 3.53 19.50
C SER A 520 -11.67 4.72 19.56
N TYR A 521 -12.00 5.81 20.24
CA TYR A 521 -11.25 7.07 20.20
C TYR A 521 -11.06 7.68 21.58
N GLN A 522 -9.94 8.38 21.74
CA GLN A 522 -9.64 9.16 22.94
C GLN A 522 -9.21 10.58 22.54
N VAL A 523 -9.74 11.59 23.23
CA VAL A 523 -9.29 12.97 23.14
C VAL A 523 -8.82 13.38 24.52
N LEU A 524 -7.56 13.75 24.62
CA LEU A 524 -6.91 14.13 25.87
C LEU A 524 -6.52 15.60 25.79
N LYS A 525 -6.91 16.41 26.79
CA LYS A 525 -6.30 17.72 26.98
C LYS A 525 -5.03 17.49 27.77
N TRP A 526 -3.88 17.82 27.19
CA TRP A 526 -2.62 17.73 27.87
C TRP A 526 -2.12 19.13 28.20
N THR A 527 -1.55 19.25 29.40
CA THR A 527 -0.80 20.42 29.83
C THR A 527 0.61 19.94 30.10
N ARG A 528 1.60 20.69 29.62
CA ARG A 528 3.00 20.37 29.89
C ARG A 528 3.16 20.29 31.40
N ARG A 529 3.52 19.11 31.89
CA ARG A 529 3.95 18.97 33.26
C ARG A 529 5.10 19.95 33.40
N LYS A 530 5.01 20.91 34.34
CA LYS A 530 6.24 21.57 34.81
C LYS A 530 7.16 20.41 35.10
N ILE A 531 8.25 20.26 34.33
CA ILE A 531 9.34 19.37 34.71
C ILE A 531 9.58 19.79 36.15
N ASP A 532 9.24 18.89 37.08
CA ASP A 532 9.36 19.18 38.48
C ASP A 532 10.85 19.22 38.73
N LEU A 533 11.44 20.40 38.53
CA LEU A 533 12.87 20.64 38.73
C LEU A 533 13.23 20.34 40.19
N ALA A 534 12.22 20.26 41.09
CA ALA A 534 12.36 19.82 42.47
C ALA A 534 12.43 18.29 42.66
N ARG A 535 12.21 17.49 41.61
CA ARG A 535 12.35 16.02 41.63
C ARG A 535 13.66 15.49 41.06
N PHE A 536 14.59 16.36 40.70
CA PHE A 536 15.99 15.94 40.69
C PHE A 536 16.47 16.07 42.14
N PRO A 537 16.63 14.95 42.90
CA PRO A 537 17.42 15.05 44.11
C PRO A 537 18.74 15.71 43.72
N GLU A 538 19.19 16.70 44.49
CA GLU A 538 20.43 17.45 44.23
C GLU A 538 21.66 16.53 44.04
N ASP A 539 21.50 15.24 44.38
CA ASP A 539 22.48 14.17 44.31
C ASP A 539 22.66 13.53 42.91
N GLU A 540 21.77 13.79 41.94
CA GLU A 540 21.86 13.22 40.58
C GLU A 540 22.61 14.12 39.60
N GLN A 541 23.91 14.31 39.85
CA GLN A 541 24.82 15.02 38.95
C GLN A 541 24.71 14.49 37.51
N LEU A 542 24.73 15.40 36.52
CA LEU A 542 24.89 15.06 35.11
C LEU A 542 26.24 14.35 34.95
N ARG A 543 26.24 13.09 34.50
CA ARG A 543 27.47 12.30 34.39
C ARG A 543 27.73 11.89 32.96
N LEU A 544 28.93 12.20 32.48
CA LEU A 544 29.47 11.64 31.26
C LEU A 544 30.04 10.26 31.60
N ILE A 545 29.44 9.20 31.07
CA ILE A 545 29.83 7.81 31.33
C ILE A 545 30.95 7.39 30.39
N ARG A 546 30.76 7.66 29.09
CA ARG A 546 31.67 7.24 28.02
C ARG A 546 31.51 8.18 26.84
N ILE A 547 32.60 8.43 26.12
CA ILE A 547 32.60 9.13 24.83
C ILE A 547 33.04 8.17 23.75
N GLY A 548 32.47 8.29 22.56
CA GLY A 548 32.89 7.55 21.38
C GLY A 548 32.90 8.42 20.12
N PRO A 549 33.60 7.99 19.07
CA PRO A 549 34.17 6.65 18.86
C PRO A 549 35.33 6.30 19.81
N ASP A 550 35.44 5.02 20.19
CA ASP A 550 36.48 4.53 21.11
C ASP A 550 37.88 4.42 20.47
N GLN A 551 37.95 4.48 19.15
CA GLN A 551 39.20 4.45 18.40
C GLN A 551 39.75 5.88 18.29
N ALA A 552 41.04 6.05 18.61
CA ALA A 552 41.70 7.35 18.55
C ALA A 552 41.50 8.00 17.18
N PHE A 553 41.13 9.29 17.17
CA PHE A 553 41.11 10.09 15.96
C PHE A 553 42.52 10.06 15.36
N THR A 554 42.65 9.55 14.14
CA THR A 554 43.86 9.74 13.34
C THR A 554 43.66 11.00 12.50
N ASP A 555 44.67 11.87 12.48
CA ASP A 555 44.61 13.14 11.73
C ASP A 555 44.10 12.92 10.29
N GLY A 556 42.95 13.53 9.98
CA GLY A 556 42.30 13.47 8.67
C GLY A 556 41.42 12.25 8.37
N ALA A 557 41.31 11.25 9.26
CA ALA A 557 40.44 10.08 9.07
C ALA A 557 39.44 9.95 10.23
N GLY A 558 38.24 10.53 10.05
CA GLY A 558 37.14 10.40 10.99
C GLY A 558 36.45 9.04 10.91
N PHE A 559 35.91 8.55 12.03
CA PHE A 559 34.84 7.55 12.00
C PHE A 559 33.56 8.29 11.63
N TYR A 560 32.93 7.89 10.51
CA TYR A 560 31.76 8.57 9.94
C TYR A 560 32.01 10.04 9.57
N SER A 561 32.97 10.28 8.67
CA SER A 561 33.17 11.60 8.06
C SER A 561 31.93 12.04 7.28
N LEU A 562 31.43 13.24 7.58
CA LEU A 562 30.42 13.93 6.78
C LEU A 562 31.07 14.57 5.54
N PRO A 563 30.30 14.92 4.49
CA PRO A 563 30.84 15.47 3.23
C PRO A 563 31.69 16.74 3.38
N ASP A 564 31.45 17.53 4.43
CA ASP A 564 32.20 18.74 4.77
C ASP A 564 33.50 18.47 5.58
N GLY A 565 33.76 17.19 5.89
CA GLY A 565 34.88 16.75 6.71
C GLY A 565 34.64 16.87 8.22
N ALA A 566 33.43 17.19 8.67
CA ALA A 566 33.03 17.05 10.07
C ALA A 566 32.87 15.56 10.46
N VAL A 567 32.81 15.27 11.74
CA VAL A 567 32.69 13.90 12.27
C VAL A 567 31.58 13.81 13.31
N ALA A 568 30.88 12.68 13.33
CA ALA A 568 29.90 12.40 14.37
C ALA A 568 30.58 11.85 15.63
N MET A 569 30.19 12.38 16.79
CA MET A 569 30.60 11.93 18.12
C MET A 569 29.35 11.54 18.93
N TRP A 570 29.51 10.61 19.87
CA TRP A 570 28.48 10.30 20.85
C TRP A 570 29.04 10.27 22.27
N ALA A 571 28.18 10.56 23.24
CA ALA A 571 28.48 10.52 24.65
C ALA A 571 27.36 9.80 25.39
N MET A 572 27.70 8.68 26.04
CA MET A 572 26.79 8.06 26.99
C MET A 572 26.72 8.92 28.25
N ALA A 573 25.50 9.23 28.66
CA ALA A 573 25.19 10.12 29.75
C ALA A 573 24.32 9.43 30.80
N LYS A 574 24.50 9.82 32.05
CA LYS A 574 23.49 9.64 33.11
C LYS A 574 22.89 11.00 33.41
N ASN A 575 21.55 11.05 33.50
CA ASN A 575 20.79 12.25 33.87
C ASN A 575 20.88 13.40 32.85
N ALA A 576 21.09 13.08 31.56
CA ALA A 576 20.91 14.06 30.51
C ALA A 576 19.44 14.51 30.41
N THR A 577 19.24 15.75 30.01
CA THR A 577 17.96 16.35 29.59
C THR A 577 17.87 16.34 28.07
N SER A 578 16.69 16.61 27.51
CA SER A 578 16.55 16.85 26.05
C SER A 578 17.44 17.99 25.55
N GLU A 579 17.79 18.93 26.44
CA GLU A 579 18.59 20.11 26.16
C GLU A 579 20.09 19.90 26.42
N THR A 580 20.51 18.71 26.85
CA THR A 580 21.92 18.45 27.15
C THR A 580 22.76 18.47 25.87
N VAL A 581 23.80 19.29 25.87
CA VAL A 581 24.73 19.46 24.74
C VAL A 581 26.12 18.97 25.09
N LEU A 582 26.85 18.52 24.07
CA LEU A 582 28.29 18.29 24.16
C LEU A 582 29.04 19.61 24.03
N VAL A 583 30.07 19.80 24.85
CA VAL A 583 30.97 20.96 24.80
C VAL A 583 32.40 20.47 24.63
N TRP A 584 33.07 20.95 23.59
CA TRP A 584 34.45 20.62 23.21
C TRP A 584 35.35 21.83 23.45
N GLU A 585 36.29 21.75 24.41
CA GLU A 585 37.18 22.87 24.76
C GLU A 585 36.41 24.20 25.02
N GLY A 586 35.25 24.11 25.66
CA GLY A 586 34.39 25.27 25.92
C GLY A 586 33.49 25.70 24.76
N GLN A 587 33.64 25.11 23.56
CA GLN A 587 32.74 25.34 22.44
C GLN A 587 31.54 24.37 22.48
N VAL A 588 30.31 24.90 22.49
CA VAL A 588 29.08 24.11 22.40
C VAL A 588 28.95 23.51 21.00
N LEU A 589 28.72 22.20 20.92
CA LEU A 589 28.49 21.48 19.67
C LEU A 589 27.00 21.34 19.38
N ASN A 590 26.66 21.28 18.09
CA ASN A 590 25.30 20.94 17.66
C ASN A 590 24.99 19.50 18.08
N SER A 591 24.14 19.34 19.09
CA SER A 591 23.92 18.08 19.79
C SER A 591 22.46 17.64 19.73
N THR A 592 22.22 16.34 19.79
CA THR A 592 20.90 15.73 19.86
C THR A 592 20.93 14.64 20.92
N VAL A 593 19.95 14.66 21.83
CA VAL A 593 19.83 13.66 22.89
C VAL A 593 18.83 12.59 22.45
N GLN A 594 19.19 11.31 22.59
CA GLN A 594 18.28 10.22 22.30
C GLN A 594 17.08 10.24 23.27
N PRO A 595 15.90 9.70 22.86
CA PRO A 595 14.69 9.77 23.68
C PRO A 595 14.82 9.17 25.09
N ASP A 596 15.69 8.17 25.26
CA ASP A 596 15.97 7.52 26.54
C ASP A 596 16.91 8.34 27.46
N ARG A 597 17.44 9.45 26.94
CA ARG A 597 18.37 10.37 27.61
C ARG A 597 19.66 9.70 28.08
N THR A 598 20.05 8.58 27.46
CA THR A 598 21.29 7.89 27.79
C THR A 598 22.42 8.19 26.80
N VAL A 599 22.11 8.75 25.63
CA VAL A 599 23.11 9.08 24.60
C VAL A 599 22.90 10.49 24.07
N VAL A 600 23.97 11.28 24.04
CA VAL A 600 24.06 12.59 23.40
C VAL A 600 24.96 12.47 22.18
N THR A 601 24.43 12.68 20.99
CA THR A 601 25.20 12.70 19.74
C THR A 601 25.50 14.14 19.34
N ALA A 602 26.67 14.42 18.76
CA ALA A 602 27.02 15.74 18.26
C ALA A 602 27.87 15.68 16.99
N VAL A 603 27.82 16.75 16.19
CA VAL A 603 28.71 16.95 15.04
C VAL A 603 29.90 17.80 15.47
N VAL A 604 31.11 17.28 15.28
CA VAL A 604 32.38 17.98 15.58
C VAL A 604 32.94 18.54 14.26
N PRO A 605 33.09 19.88 14.12
CA PRO A 605 33.72 20.49 12.96
C PRO A 605 35.19 20.12 12.79
N ARG A 606 35.67 20.00 11.54
CA ARG A 606 37.04 19.60 11.18
C ARG A 606 38.14 20.37 11.91
N TYR A 607 37.97 21.68 12.08
CA TYR A 607 38.98 22.53 12.68
C TYR A 607 39.22 22.26 14.18
N LEU A 608 38.27 21.61 14.87
CA LEU A 608 38.42 21.24 16.29
C LEU A 608 39.31 20.03 16.50
N PHE A 609 39.53 19.22 15.46
CA PHE A 609 40.31 17.99 15.53
C PHE A 609 41.44 17.92 14.50
N SER A 610 41.75 19.03 13.82
CA SER A 610 42.80 19.11 12.79
C SER A 610 44.23 19.17 13.36
N LYS A 611 44.39 19.15 14.69
CA LYS A 611 45.69 19.14 15.36
C LYS A 611 45.73 17.97 16.34
N PRO A 612 46.79 17.15 16.34
CA PRO A 612 47.01 16.16 17.39
C PRO A 612 47.01 16.83 18.77
N GLY A 613 46.37 16.21 19.75
CA GLY A 613 46.18 16.80 21.08
C GLY A 613 45.23 16.01 21.97
N SER A 614 45.13 16.44 23.22
CA SER A 614 44.13 15.94 24.16
C SER A 614 43.11 17.04 24.39
N PHE A 615 41.84 16.76 24.11
CA PHE A 615 40.75 17.74 24.16
C PHE A 615 39.75 17.37 25.26
N SER A 616 39.32 18.36 26.03
CA SER A 616 38.34 18.27 27.11
C SER A 616 36.92 18.29 26.57
N ILE A 617 36.17 17.24 26.86
CA ILE A 617 34.77 17.04 26.50
C ILE A 617 33.93 17.00 27.76
N VAL A 618 32.87 17.80 27.81
CA VAL A 618 31.88 17.77 28.90
C VAL A 618 30.47 17.72 28.32
N LEU A 619 29.52 17.22 29.11
CA LEU A 619 28.10 17.47 28.90
C LEU A 619 27.70 18.72 29.66
N PHE A 620 26.88 19.55 29.04
CA PHE A 620 26.31 20.75 29.64
C PHE A 620 24.79 20.76 29.44
N ASP A 621 24.05 20.92 30.52
CA ASP A 621 22.61 21.10 30.52
C ASP A 621 22.31 22.59 30.76
N PRO A 622 21.97 23.38 29.72
CA PRO A 622 21.81 24.82 29.82
C PRO A 622 20.62 25.22 30.69
N VAL A 623 19.60 24.37 30.77
CA VAL A 623 18.38 24.63 31.57
C VAL A 623 18.69 24.45 33.05
N GLY A 624 19.28 23.31 33.42
CA GLY A 624 19.65 23.02 34.80
C GLY A 624 20.94 23.72 35.25
N LYS A 625 21.68 24.36 34.34
CA LYS A 625 23.05 24.85 34.55
C LYS A 625 24.00 23.79 35.12
N ARG A 626 23.80 22.52 34.74
CA ARG A 626 24.59 21.38 35.22
C ARG A 626 25.70 21.05 34.23
N ARG A 627 26.86 20.64 34.74
CA ARG A 627 28.01 20.23 33.94
C ARG A 627 28.52 18.88 34.41
N SER A 628 28.83 17.99 33.49
CA SER A 628 29.49 16.73 33.84
C SER A 628 30.96 16.94 34.18
N GLN A 629 31.57 15.92 34.78
CA GLN A 629 33.03 15.79 34.78
C GLN A 629 33.55 15.76 33.34
N ALA A 630 34.75 16.32 33.14
CA ALA A 630 35.41 16.32 31.85
C ALA A 630 35.98 14.94 31.53
N ALA A 631 35.76 14.47 30.31
CA ALA A 631 36.49 13.38 29.71
C ALA A 631 37.50 13.95 28.71
N ALA A 632 38.67 13.33 28.59
CA ALA A 632 39.66 13.70 27.61
C ALA A 632 39.54 12.80 26.38
N ILE A 633 39.52 13.39 25.19
CA ILE A 633 39.68 12.66 23.94
C ILE A 633 41.03 12.94 23.32
N ARG A 634 41.73 11.90 22.90
CA ARG A 634 43.06 12.02 22.29
C ARG A 634 42.99 11.87 20.78
N ILE A 635 43.68 12.79 20.12
CA ILE A 635 43.86 12.81 18.67
C ILE A 635 45.35 12.59 18.42
N SER A 636 45.67 11.49 17.77
CA SER A 636 47.05 11.11 17.45
C SER A 636 47.40 11.52 16.02
N ARG A 637 48.65 11.92 15.83
CA ARG A 637 49.23 12.04 14.49
C ARG A 637 49.29 10.65 13.88
N ARG A 638 48.90 10.54 12.61
CA ARG A 638 48.96 9.29 11.87
C ARG A 638 50.39 8.84 11.62
#